data_AF-A0A7V2W664-F1
#
_entry.id   AF-A0A7V2W664-F1
#
_cell.length_a   1.000
_cell.length_b   1.000
_cell.length_c   1.000
_cell.angle_alpha   90.00
_cell.angle_beta   90.00
_cell.angle_gamma   90.00
#
_symmetry.space_group_name_H-M   'P 1'
#
loop_
_entity.id
_entity.type
_entity.pdbx_description
1 polymer ?
#
loop_
_entity_poly.entity_id
_entity_poly.type
_entity_poly.pdbx_seq_one_letter_code
_entity_poly.pdbx_strand_id
1 'polypeptide(L)'
;MDMHLSWKKDFISLLMLFASFAALSQGDPHMLSLEIEKLSRLAGDDSQAAVEFADSLLAVLPDGRERERGEVLFQKGRAEDKLKKHETALADLKLSKKKLDGYSLKPDSLKAEVLFFTGIVFTELHEYDSSLVYFNKSIDVKTKIYGEHSRQVILALNVLGGHHAGKGDVKSSLAVRYKALGLAEKTPGAEVELVKLYNNLGRLHLIEGDYERALPFFSNGLALNKRKVKNPFFQFVLCKNLIEIYGKMGQYEKALSFAHSVDSIFQQHPDMKRHHQYWTALGVLYFDMGKIDSALYCGKKAIDEALKDKPVNERFISGNLTDLANYYLSIEQYDSTEICAEKAIEIETRLIGEKSRDVAGNFRRRGLAAMGNNNIENAKGFFISSLKANNFNGSLFEILDYNEAILTFTELGKLYFGEYKTTAGASNLTESFKWLELADSALTFRRRELYNINNKDRLTESASVVYETAIPVCLQLQKLTGRKTFWDKAFYFSERRKGIGLSEAFQGWRAALDAGVQAECMEEQGELLEEIASLRHQRRNRVRQKPDLGVSQTAILDRQIKELTLRFDSLLTTVQQSCPLLSALKKQERTVSAGELQDWCKNAQTAILEYFLLENSLVIFAINDSGLRVEEVPLPGGFTALLGQFRQSISAVDIYEDDQRAEQLLDQYRQSAHRLYDILVKPVQPYLRQRLMAVPDGILDYVPFAALLEKEQPGEGLFELGSYPYLVRRHSIGYSYSATLLLQMEEKQHIWPPEQSFCGIAPDFRGPQWGAYGHRGAVDDDLQLLYNMPEVDSLHRLLGGVALTGRSAVKDSLMDNLFSRILHFSTHAFAFDVNSENSYLALHSEKEPDEMAPLYLWEIMHLSLSTDMVFLSACQTGLGRLTKTEGIVSLARAFAFAGTKNIHATLWSIKDAPEGVGLVLGFYKNLYEKGLPKDVAMQQAQLAFLEKYKGTEFAHPHFWAAFIGIGDRSALFSGKK
;
A
#
# COMPACT_ATOMS: atom_id res chain seq x y z
N MET A 1 -35.93 13.46 53.74
CA MET A 1 -35.57 12.05 54.01
C MET A 1 -34.11 11.75 53.67
N ASP A 2 -33.45 12.57 52.83
CA ASP A 2 -32.04 12.40 52.43
C ASP A 2 -30.98 12.82 53.46
N MET A 3 -31.27 13.75 54.38
CA MET A 3 -30.34 14.12 55.46
C MET A 3 -30.07 12.97 56.46
N HIS A 4 -31.04 12.06 56.63
CA HIS A 4 -30.91 10.91 57.53
C HIS A 4 -30.14 9.73 56.93
N LEU A 5 -29.94 9.71 55.60
CA LEU A 5 -29.18 8.68 54.89
C LEU A 5 -27.67 9.01 54.81
N SER A 6 -27.30 10.28 54.69
CA SER A 6 -25.88 10.71 54.77
C SER A 6 -25.29 10.43 56.15
N TRP A 7 -25.98 10.83 57.23
CA TRP A 7 -25.51 10.56 58.60
C TRP A 7 -25.36 9.06 58.90
N LYS A 8 -26.21 8.19 58.34
CA LYS A 8 -26.06 6.73 58.50
C LYS A 8 -24.88 6.17 57.70
N LYS A 9 -24.61 6.67 56.49
CA LYS A 9 -23.42 6.29 55.72
C LYS A 9 -22.14 6.77 56.42
N ASP A 10 -22.11 8.01 56.89
CA ASP A 10 -20.96 8.58 57.58
C ASP A 10 -20.71 7.89 58.93
N PHE A 11 -21.77 7.51 59.65
CA PHE A 11 -21.67 6.76 60.92
C PHE A 11 -21.26 5.30 60.72
N ILE A 12 -21.69 4.64 59.64
CA ILE A 12 -21.25 3.28 59.27
C ILE A 12 -19.81 3.29 58.77
N SER A 13 -19.40 4.32 58.02
CA SER A 13 -18.00 4.54 57.62
C SER A 13 -17.11 4.82 58.83
N LEU A 14 -17.56 5.61 59.80
CA LEU A 14 -16.86 5.84 61.08
C LEU A 14 -16.78 4.57 61.93
N LEU A 15 -17.84 3.76 62.00
CA LEU A 15 -17.86 2.49 62.72
C LEU A 15 -16.97 1.43 62.06
N MET A 16 -16.91 1.39 60.73
CA MET A 16 -15.94 0.56 60.00
C MET A 16 -14.51 1.06 60.25
N LEU A 17 -14.26 2.37 60.18
CA LEU A 17 -12.97 2.97 60.56
C LEU A 17 -12.59 2.62 62.00
N PHE A 18 -13.52 2.66 62.96
CA PHE A 18 -13.27 2.30 64.37
C PHE A 18 -13.02 0.80 64.58
N ALA A 19 -13.72 -0.08 63.85
CA ALA A 19 -13.50 -1.53 63.91
C ALA A 19 -12.14 -1.90 63.27
N SER A 20 -11.77 -1.26 62.16
CA SER A 20 -10.46 -1.39 61.55
C SER A 20 -9.37 -0.77 62.43
N PHE A 21 -9.64 0.33 63.15
CA PHE A 21 -8.71 0.99 64.09
C PHE A 21 -8.41 0.13 65.34
N ALA A 22 -9.43 -0.54 65.89
CA ALA A 22 -9.26 -1.46 67.02
C ALA A 22 -8.51 -2.75 66.63
N ALA A 23 -8.66 -3.21 65.38
CA ALA A 23 -7.97 -4.38 64.85
C ALA A 23 -6.53 -4.08 64.37
N LEU A 24 -6.30 -2.91 63.77
CA LEU A 24 -4.99 -2.42 63.32
C LEU A 24 -4.06 -2.06 64.50
N SER A 25 -4.62 -1.57 65.61
CA SER A 25 -3.85 -1.31 66.84
C SER A 25 -3.43 -2.59 67.59
N GLN A 26 -4.08 -3.73 67.31
CA GLN A 26 -3.69 -5.06 67.84
C GLN A 26 -2.74 -5.85 66.91
N GLY A 27 -2.48 -5.35 65.70
CA GLY A 27 -1.45 -5.89 64.81
C GLY A 27 -1.83 -7.18 64.08
N ASP A 28 -3.13 -7.52 63.93
CA ASP A 28 -3.59 -8.72 63.20
C ASP A 28 -3.30 -8.61 61.68
N PRO A 29 -2.38 -9.43 61.14
CA PRO A 29 -2.02 -9.41 59.71
C PRO A 29 -3.18 -9.79 58.78
N HIS A 30 -4.16 -10.57 59.26
CA HIS A 30 -5.26 -11.06 58.43
C HIS A 30 -6.27 -9.93 58.11
N MET A 31 -6.60 -9.13 59.11
CA MET A 31 -7.50 -7.98 58.95
C MET A 31 -6.91 -6.90 58.05
N LEU A 32 -5.60 -6.63 58.16
CA LEU A 32 -4.92 -5.68 57.27
C LEU A 32 -4.90 -6.16 55.81
N SER A 33 -4.69 -7.46 55.58
CA SER A 33 -4.78 -8.04 54.23
C SER A 33 -6.17 -7.87 53.62
N LEU A 34 -7.23 -7.99 54.42
CA LEU A 34 -8.61 -7.82 53.98
C LEU A 34 -8.92 -6.37 53.58
N GLU A 35 -8.41 -5.40 54.34
CA GLU A 35 -8.58 -3.97 54.03
C GLU A 35 -7.77 -3.56 52.79
N ILE A 36 -6.57 -4.11 52.59
CA ILE A 36 -5.79 -3.89 51.36
C ILE A 36 -6.50 -4.51 50.15
N GLU A 37 -7.11 -5.69 50.29
CA GLU A 37 -7.91 -6.30 49.23
C GLU A 37 -9.15 -5.44 48.90
N LYS A 38 -9.83 -4.93 49.92
CA LYS A 38 -10.94 -3.99 49.77
C LYS A 38 -10.50 -2.71 49.07
N LEU A 39 -9.35 -2.15 49.43
CA LEU A 39 -8.75 -1.01 48.75
C LEU A 39 -8.44 -1.32 47.28
N SER A 40 -7.90 -2.50 46.98
CA SER A 40 -7.63 -2.91 45.60
C SER A 40 -8.91 -3.03 44.76
N ARG A 41 -10.04 -3.46 45.36
CA ARG A 41 -11.36 -3.48 44.69
C ARG A 41 -11.91 -2.07 44.51
N LEU A 42 -11.84 -1.23 45.55
CA LEU A 42 -12.24 0.19 45.51
C LEU A 42 -11.47 0.96 44.44
N ALA A 43 -10.16 0.76 44.32
CA ALA A 43 -9.35 1.36 43.25
C ALA A 43 -9.84 0.95 41.85
N GLY A 44 -10.51 -0.20 41.75
CA GLY A 44 -11.24 -0.68 40.58
C GLY A 44 -12.48 0.17 40.25
N ASP A 45 -13.34 0.38 41.24
CA ASP A 45 -14.73 0.81 41.08
C ASP A 45 -14.95 2.32 41.34
N ASP A 46 -14.32 2.87 42.38
CA ASP A 46 -14.40 4.28 42.78
C ASP A 46 -13.01 4.76 43.21
N SER A 47 -12.26 5.31 42.23
CA SER A 47 -10.88 5.73 42.44
C SER A 47 -10.74 6.90 43.41
N GLN A 48 -11.76 7.76 43.57
CA GLN A 48 -11.71 8.88 44.51
C GLN A 48 -11.87 8.37 45.95
N ALA A 49 -12.86 7.51 46.19
CA ALA A 49 -13.03 6.85 47.48
C ALA A 49 -11.83 5.96 47.84
N ALA A 50 -11.19 5.33 46.85
CA ALA A 50 -9.99 4.54 47.06
C ALA A 50 -8.79 5.38 47.55
N VAL A 51 -8.59 6.57 47.01
CA VAL A 51 -7.50 7.47 47.45
C VAL A 51 -7.74 7.91 48.91
N GLU A 52 -8.96 8.34 49.23
CA GLU A 52 -9.33 8.75 50.60
C GLU A 52 -9.20 7.61 51.61
N PHE A 53 -9.58 6.40 51.21
CA PHE A 53 -9.43 5.19 52.02
C PHE A 53 -7.95 4.81 52.20
N ALA A 54 -7.12 4.94 51.15
CA ALA A 54 -5.68 4.68 51.23
C ALA A 54 -4.97 5.67 52.16
N ASP A 55 -5.29 6.97 52.10
CA ASP A 55 -4.73 7.98 52.99
C ASP A 55 -5.07 7.70 54.45
N SER A 56 -6.31 7.27 54.70
CA SER A 56 -6.76 6.85 56.04
C SER A 56 -6.00 5.65 56.57
N LEU A 57 -5.71 4.65 55.72
CA LEU A 57 -4.90 3.49 56.09
C LEU A 57 -3.43 3.87 56.35
N LEU A 58 -2.83 4.73 55.52
CA LEU A 58 -1.45 5.17 55.69
C LEU A 58 -1.22 5.98 56.97
N ALA A 59 -2.24 6.69 57.45
CA ALA A 59 -2.18 7.45 58.71
C ALA A 59 -2.18 6.57 59.97
N VAL A 60 -2.75 5.36 59.88
CA VAL A 60 -2.93 4.45 61.04
C VAL A 60 -1.90 3.31 61.05
N LEU A 61 -1.24 3.03 59.92
CA LEU A 61 -0.21 2.00 59.81
C LEU A 61 1.08 2.36 60.59
N PRO A 62 1.55 1.50 61.53
CA PRO A 62 2.73 1.79 62.34
C PRO A 62 4.05 1.74 61.55
N ASP A 63 5.02 2.54 61.99
CA ASP A 63 6.39 2.53 61.50
C ASP A 63 7.04 1.17 61.82
N GLY A 64 7.19 0.31 60.80
CA GLY A 64 7.60 -1.08 60.93
C GLY A 64 6.87 -2.06 60.01
N ARG A 65 5.72 -1.66 59.44
CA ARG A 65 4.95 -2.40 58.42
C ARG A 65 5.22 -1.88 57.00
N GLU A 66 6.49 -1.79 56.63
CA GLU A 66 6.92 -1.07 55.41
C GLU A 66 6.44 -1.76 54.12
N ARG A 67 6.27 -3.08 54.13
CA ARG A 67 5.72 -3.83 52.99
C ARG A 67 4.27 -3.48 52.73
N GLU A 68 3.44 -3.48 53.78
CA GLU A 68 2.02 -3.19 53.70
C GLU A 68 1.77 -1.71 53.35
N ARG A 69 2.59 -0.79 53.88
CA ARG A 69 2.60 0.61 53.44
C ARG A 69 2.95 0.74 51.96
N GLY A 70 3.93 -0.03 51.48
CA GLY A 70 4.26 -0.12 50.05
C GLY A 70 3.09 -0.59 49.20
N GLU A 71 2.31 -1.56 49.67
CA GLU A 71 1.13 -2.08 48.96
C GLU A 71 -0.04 -1.09 48.94
N VAL A 72 -0.32 -0.40 50.05
CA VAL A 72 -1.32 0.67 50.10
C VAL A 72 -0.94 1.82 49.16
N LEU A 73 0.33 2.25 49.16
CA LEU A 73 0.85 3.27 48.24
C LEU A 73 0.73 2.84 46.77
N PHE A 74 0.93 1.55 46.46
CA PHE A 74 0.73 1.03 45.11
C PHE A 74 -0.74 1.14 44.67
N GLN A 75 -1.68 0.72 45.53
CA GLN A 75 -3.11 0.82 45.21
C GLN A 75 -3.57 2.28 45.10
N LYS A 76 -3.04 3.16 45.96
CA LYS A 76 -3.26 4.60 45.88
C LYS A 76 -2.77 5.17 44.56
N GLY A 77 -1.52 4.91 44.18
CA GLY A 77 -0.95 5.37 42.92
C GLY A 77 -1.75 4.88 41.70
N ARG A 78 -2.25 3.65 41.71
CA ARG A 78 -3.16 3.15 40.66
C ARG A 78 -4.49 3.90 40.59
N ALA A 79 -5.07 4.26 41.73
CA ALA A 79 -6.31 5.03 41.79
C ALA A 79 -6.08 6.48 41.35
N GLU A 80 -4.97 7.10 41.73
CA GLU A 80 -4.59 8.45 41.31
C GLU A 80 -4.34 8.54 39.80
N ASP A 81 -3.67 7.54 39.22
CA ASP A 81 -3.47 7.45 37.77
C ASP A 81 -4.80 7.40 37.00
N LYS A 82 -5.78 6.63 37.49
CA LYS A 82 -7.15 6.62 36.93
C LYS A 82 -7.86 7.96 37.04
N LEU A 83 -7.54 8.75 38.06
CA LEU A 83 -8.03 10.13 38.24
C LEU A 83 -7.24 11.16 37.42
N LYS A 84 -6.30 10.71 36.57
CA LYS A 84 -5.38 11.55 35.78
C LYS A 84 -4.45 12.42 36.62
N LYS A 85 -4.19 12.03 37.86
CA LYS A 85 -3.23 12.69 38.76
C LYS A 85 -1.86 12.01 38.62
N HIS A 86 -1.30 12.03 37.41
CA HIS A 86 -0.13 11.22 37.05
C HIS A 86 1.13 11.56 37.87
N GLU A 87 1.33 12.83 38.23
CA GLU A 87 2.49 13.25 39.04
C GLU A 87 2.44 12.71 40.48
N THR A 88 1.27 12.78 41.14
CA THR A 88 1.10 12.23 42.49
C THR A 88 1.15 10.71 42.44
N ALA A 89 0.53 10.10 41.41
CA ALA A 89 0.59 8.67 41.18
C ALA A 89 2.04 8.20 41.04
N LEU A 90 2.87 8.94 40.31
CA LEU A 90 4.29 8.65 40.14
C LEU A 90 5.05 8.77 41.47
N ALA A 91 4.75 9.78 42.28
CA ALA A 91 5.36 9.97 43.59
C ALA A 91 5.05 8.79 44.53
N ASP A 92 3.78 8.38 44.60
CA ASP A 92 3.33 7.27 45.44
C ASP A 92 3.86 5.91 44.94
N LEU A 93 3.95 5.69 43.63
CA LEU A 93 4.57 4.48 43.06
C LEU A 93 6.09 4.43 43.31
N LYS A 94 6.79 5.57 43.23
CA LYS A 94 8.22 5.65 43.58
C LYS A 94 8.43 5.40 45.08
N LEU A 95 7.56 5.92 45.94
CA LEU A 95 7.61 5.69 47.37
C LEU A 95 7.30 4.22 47.70
N SER A 96 6.27 3.65 47.07
CA SER A 96 5.94 2.22 47.15
C SER A 96 7.17 1.36 46.80
N LYS A 97 7.82 1.63 45.67
CA LYS A 97 9.05 0.94 45.28
C LYS A 97 10.15 1.03 46.35
N LYS A 98 10.42 2.24 46.88
CA LYS A 98 11.43 2.45 47.92
C LYS A 98 11.12 1.66 49.20
N LYS A 99 9.84 1.59 49.58
CA LYS A 99 9.38 0.83 50.76
C LYS A 99 9.50 -0.68 50.58
N LEU A 100 9.44 -1.15 49.33
CA LEU A 100 9.63 -2.54 48.94
C LEU A 100 11.10 -2.92 48.66
N ASP A 101 12.02 -1.94 48.63
CA ASP A 101 13.45 -2.19 48.44
C ASP A 101 14.07 -2.77 49.73
N GLY A 102 14.45 -4.05 49.69
CA GLY A 102 15.01 -4.79 50.84
C GLY A 102 14.28 -6.09 51.17
N TYR A 103 13.09 -6.32 50.59
CA TYR A 103 12.34 -7.56 50.73
C TYR A 103 12.74 -8.59 49.66
N SER A 104 12.65 -9.89 50.00
CA SER A 104 13.11 -10.99 49.15
C SER A 104 12.15 -11.24 47.98
N LEU A 105 12.73 -11.52 46.80
CA LEU A 105 12.03 -11.80 45.53
C LEU A 105 11.01 -12.94 45.58
N LYS A 106 10.98 -13.75 46.64
CA LYS A 106 9.90 -14.69 46.91
C LYS A 106 9.09 -14.17 48.11
N PRO A 107 7.89 -13.60 47.91
CA PRO A 107 7.05 -13.55 46.70
C PRO A 107 6.85 -12.11 46.18
N ASP A 108 7.77 -11.58 45.36
CA ASP A 108 7.71 -10.17 44.89
C ASP A 108 6.93 -9.99 43.57
N SER A 109 5.69 -10.51 43.53
CA SER A 109 4.72 -10.12 42.49
C SER A 109 4.48 -8.60 42.49
N LEU A 110 4.42 -8.02 43.69
CA LEU A 110 4.12 -6.60 43.89
C LEU A 110 5.21 -5.68 43.35
N LYS A 111 6.50 -6.01 43.52
CA LYS A 111 7.61 -5.20 42.97
C LYS A 111 7.56 -5.13 41.44
N ALA A 112 7.25 -6.25 40.80
CA ALA A 112 7.11 -6.32 39.35
C ALA A 112 5.93 -5.49 38.84
N GLU A 113 4.82 -5.50 39.59
CA GLU A 113 3.62 -4.68 39.30
C GLU A 113 3.88 -3.19 39.55
N VAL A 114 4.57 -2.81 40.63
CA VAL A 114 4.96 -1.40 40.87
C VAL A 114 5.81 -0.88 39.72
N LEU A 115 6.81 -1.65 39.27
CA LEU A 115 7.63 -1.28 38.11
C LEU A 115 6.78 -1.15 36.83
N PHE A 116 5.84 -2.08 36.63
CA PHE A 116 4.95 -2.09 35.47
C PHE A 116 4.07 -0.84 35.42
N PHE A 117 3.37 -0.52 36.51
CA PHE A 117 2.52 0.66 36.60
C PHE A 117 3.33 1.95 36.59
N THR A 118 4.55 1.96 37.15
CA THR A 118 5.44 3.12 37.01
C THR A 118 5.77 3.39 35.53
N GLY A 119 6.00 2.34 34.74
CA GLY A 119 6.17 2.45 33.28
C GLY A 119 4.92 3.01 32.57
N ILE A 120 3.73 2.61 33.00
CA ILE A 120 2.45 3.16 32.50
C ILE A 120 2.36 4.65 32.80
N VAL A 121 2.57 5.07 34.05
CA VAL A 121 2.47 6.48 34.45
C VAL A 121 3.50 7.36 33.70
N PHE A 122 4.73 6.87 33.50
CA PHE A 122 5.70 7.58 32.65
C PHE A 122 5.24 7.69 31.18
N THR A 123 4.47 6.72 30.67
CA THR A 123 3.88 6.82 29.32
C THR A 123 2.84 7.94 29.26
N GLU A 124 1.97 8.02 30.26
CA GLU A 124 0.95 9.08 30.35
C GLU A 124 1.56 10.47 30.56
N LEU A 125 2.72 10.56 31.22
CA LEU A 125 3.52 11.79 31.35
C LEU A 125 4.37 12.12 30.11
N HIS A 126 4.28 11.33 29.03
CA HIS A 126 5.09 11.47 27.81
C HIS A 126 6.62 11.36 28.02
N GLU A 127 7.06 10.78 29.14
CA GLU A 127 8.46 10.49 29.43
C GLU A 127 8.85 9.10 28.91
N TYR A 128 8.95 8.98 27.58
CA TYR A 128 9.03 7.67 26.94
C TYR A 128 10.30 6.87 27.29
N ASP A 129 11.45 7.52 27.43
CA ASP A 129 12.70 6.83 27.73
C ASP A 129 12.72 6.28 29.16
N SER A 130 12.18 7.04 30.12
CA SER A 130 11.94 6.57 31.50
C SER A 130 11.02 5.35 31.48
N SER A 131 9.88 5.43 30.78
CA SER A 131 8.90 4.35 30.70
C SER A 131 9.51 3.03 30.20
N LEU A 132 10.30 3.07 29.11
CA LEU A 132 10.98 1.90 28.55
C LEU A 132 11.88 1.20 29.60
N VAL A 133 12.63 1.97 30.37
CA VAL A 133 13.49 1.43 31.45
C VAL A 133 12.65 0.67 32.48
N TYR A 134 11.50 1.20 32.88
CA TYR A 134 10.62 0.57 33.86
C TYR A 134 9.89 -0.66 33.31
N PHE A 135 9.43 -0.63 32.06
CA PHE A 135 8.84 -1.80 31.40
C PHE A 135 9.84 -2.94 31.26
N ASN A 136 11.06 -2.67 30.79
CA ASN A 136 12.09 -3.70 30.65
C ASN A 136 12.45 -4.31 32.01
N LYS A 137 12.64 -3.48 33.05
CA LYS A 137 12.86 -3.97 34.42
C LYS A 137 11.69 -4.82 34.93
N SER A 138 10.46 -4.42 34.65
CA SER A 138 9.28 -5.21 35.03
C SER A 138 9.25 -6.56 34.30
N ILE A 139 9.49 -6.57 32.99
CA ILE A 139 9.52 -7.79 32.17
C ILE A 139 10.62 -8.74 32.65
N ASP A 140 11.82 -8.24 32.96
CA ASP A 140 12.91 -9.06 33.49
C ASP A 140 12.55 -9.72 34.81
N VAL A 141 11.94 -8.96 35.73
CA VAL A 141 11.50 -9.48 37.03
C VAL A 141 10.36 -10.49 36.84
N LYS A 142 9.36 -10.19 35.99
CA LYS A 142 8.25 -11.10 35.68
C LYS A 142 8.74 -12.40 35.04
N THR A 143 9.73 -12.32 34.16
CA THR A 143 10.34 -13.49 33.51
C THR A 143 11.07 -14.37 34.52
N LYS A 144 11.82 -13.78 35.46
CA LYS A 144 12.49 -14.54 36.54
C LYS A 144 11.52 -15.21 37.52
N ILE A 145 10.38 -14.57 37.81
CA ILE A 145 9.40 -15.07 38.78
C ILE A 145 8.47 -16.13 38.16
N TYR A 146 7.93 -15.83 36.98
CA TYR A 146 6.82 -16.60 36.38
C TYR A 146 7.25 -17.44 35.17
N GLY A 147 8.46 -17.23 34.65
CA GLY A 147 8.92 -17.81 33.39
C GLY A 147 8.49 -17.01 32.16
N GLU A 148 9.21 -17.21 31.06
CA GLU A 148 9.01 -16.47 29.79
C GLU A 148 7.63 -16.72 29.16
N HIS A 149 7.08 -17.94 29.34
CA HIS A 149 5.75 -18.33 28.84
C HIS A 149 4.59 -17.96 29.76
N SER A 150 4.78 -17.04 30.72
CA SER A 150 3.72 -16.64 31.64
C SER A 150 2.80 -15.56 31.06
N ARG A 151 1.55 -15.53 31.50
CA ARG A 151 0.58 -14.50 31.11
C ARG A 151 1.02 -13.10 31.52
N GLN A 152 1.74 -12.98 32.64
CA GLN A 152 2.28 -11.73 33.16
C GLN A 152 3.33 -11.13 32.22
N VAL A 153 4.20 -11.95 31.64
CA VAL A 153 5.19 -11.52 30.63
C VAL A 153 4.49 -11.13 29.33
N ILE A 154 3.55 -11.95 28.84
CA ILE A 154 2.77 -11.65 27.62
C ILE A 154 2.03 -10.30 27.74
N LEU A 155 1.37 -10.07 28.87
CA LEU A 155 0.67 -8.80 29.15
C LEU A 155 1.65 -7.63 29.14
N ALA A 156 2.80 -7.77 29.81
CA ALA A 156 3.79 -6.72 29.87
C ALA A 156 4.36 -6.37 28.49
N LEU A 157 4.63 -7.37 27.66
CA LEU A 157 5.05 -7.18 26.27
C LEU A 157 3.96 -6.50 25.42
N ASN A 158 2.69 -6.89 25.56
CA ASN A 158 1.59 -6.26 24.82
C ASN A 158 1.46 -4.75 25.17
N VAL A 159 1.63 -4.41 26.45
CA VAL A 159 1.60 -3.02 26.92
C VAL A 159 2.84 -2.24 26.49
N LEU A 160 4.04 -2.84 26.53
CA LEU A 160 5.25 -2.26 25.94
C LEU A 160 5.07 -1.99 24.43
N GLY A 161 4.41 -2.89 23.71
CA GLY A 161 4.01 -2.63 22.33
C GLY A 161 3.06 -1.45 22.21
N GLY A 162 2.11 -1.29 23.13
CA GLY A 162 1.25 -0.10 23.21
C GLY A 162 2.01 1.19 23.44
N HIS A 163 3.04 1.15 24.28
CA HIS A 163 3.94 2.26 24.52
C HIS A 163 4.68 2.70 23.24
N HIS A 164 5.30 1.75 22.52
CA HIS A 164 5.94 2.03 21.23
C HIS A 164 4.96 2.65 20.21
N ALA A 165 3.73 2.13 20.14
CA ALA A 165 2.69 2.71 19.28
C ALA A 165 2.34 4.15 19.69
N GLY A 166 2.28 4.44 21.00
CA GLY A 166 2.05 5.79 21.52
C GLY A 166 3.16 6.78 21.17
N LYS A 167 4.42 6.32 21.11
CA LYS A 167 5.59 7.10 20.64
C LYS A 167 5.59 7.30 19.11
N GLY A 168 4.68 6.66 18.37
CA GLY A 168 4.70 6.62 16.91
C GLY A 168 5.68 5.59 16.32
N ASP A 169 6.37 4.81 17.17
CA ASP A 169 7.26 3.73 16.77
C ASP A 169 6.45 2.44 16.48
N VAL A 170 5.74 2.46 15.37
CA VAL A 170 4.89 1.33 14.94
C VAL A 170 5.71 0.06 14.71
N LYS A 171 6.96 0.20 14.23
CA LYS A 171 7.85 -0.93 13.95
C LYS A 171 8.18 -1.71 15.22
N SER A 172 8.67 -1.04 16.27
CA SER A 172 8.94 -1.71 17.54
C SER A 172 7.66 -2.20 18.20
N SER A 173 6.54 -1.47 18.03
CA SER A 173 5.23 -1.92 18.51
C SER A 173 4.82 -3.28 17.93
N LEU A 174 4.90 -3.42 16.61
CA LEU A 174 4.60 -4.67 15.90
C LEU A 174 5.55 -5.77 16.35
N ALA A 175 6.86 -5.52 16.35
CA ALA A 175 7.87 -6.51 16.74
C ALA A 175 7.60 -7.10 18.13
N VAL A 176 7.39 -6.24 19.13
CA VAL A 176 7.13 -6.66 20.51
C VAL A 176 5.78 -7.39 20.63
N ARG A 177 4.74 -6.94 19.92
CA ARG A 177 3.41 -7.59 19.94
C ARG A 177 3.38 -8.93 19.22
N TYR A 178 4.15 -9.11 18.15
CA TYR A 178 4.31 -10.41 17.49
C TYR A 178 5.10 -11.39 18.37
N LYS A 179 6.14 -10.93 19.08
CA LYS A 179 6.80 -11.74 20.11
C LYS A 179 5.80 -12.18 21.18
N ALA A 180 4.97 -11.25 21.68
CA ALA A 180 3.92 -11.57 22.66
C ALA A 180 2.88 -12.55 22.11
N LEU A 181 2.52 -12.44 20.82
CA LEU A 181 1.58 -13.34 20.14
C LEU A 181 2.13 -14.77 20.11
N GLY A 182 3.36 -14.97 19.65
CA GLY A 182 3.98 -16.30 19.59
C GLY A 182 4.15 -16.96 20.96
N LEU A 183 4.35 -16.17 22.02
CA LEU A 183 4.32 -16.67 23.40
C LEU A 183 2.90 -17.05 23.83
N ALA A 184 1.91 -16.18 23.59
CA ALA A 184 0.52 -16.41 23.98
C ALA A 184 -0.11 -17.65 23.33
N GLU A 185 0.23 -17.94 22.07
CA GLU A 185 -0.28 -19.12 21.36
C GLU A 185 0.23 -20.44 21.95
N LYS A 186 1.43 -20.42 22.55
CA LYS A 186 2.07 -21.59 23.17
C LYS A 186 1.75 -21.72 24.67
N THR A 187 1.10 -20.74 25.26
CA THR A 187 0.79 -20.72 26.71
C THR A 187 -0.65 -21.15 26.98
N PRO A 188 -0.88 -22.33 27.60
CA PRO A 188 -2.21 -22.74 28.03
C PRO A 188 -2.86 -21.72 28.95
N GLY A 189 -4.12 -21.37 28.67
CA GLY A 189 -4.89 -20.42 29.47
C GLY A 189 -4.71 -18.94 29.11
N ALA A 190 -3.83 -18.59 28.16
CA ALA A 190 -3.60 -17.20 27.74
C ALA A 190 -4.67 -16.67 26.75
N GLU A 191 -5.88 -17.24 26.72
CA GLU A 191 -6.89 -16.87 25.72
C GLU A 191 -7.32 -15.40 25.79
N VAL A 192 -7.37 -14.81 26.98
CA VAL A 192 -7.73 -13.40 27.18
C VAL A 192 -6.64 -12.50 26.61
N GLU A 193 -5.37 -12.81 26.89
CA GLU A 193 -4.20 -12.10 26.37
C GLU A 193 -4.15 -12.20 24.84
N LEU A 194 -4.45 -13.37 24.28
CA LEU A 194 -4.48 -13.62 22.85
C LEU A 194 -5.57 -12.79 22.15
N VAL A 195 -6.78 -12.69 22.73
CA VAL A 195 -7.84 -11.81 22.20
C VAL A 195 -7.41 -10.33 22.22
N LYS A 196 -6.74 -9.88 23.30
CA LYS A 196 -6.22 -8.49 23.38
C LYS A 196 -5.15 -8.23 22.33
N LEU A 197 -4.22 -9.17 22.13
CA LEU A 197 -3.17 -9.07 21.13
C LEU A 197 -3.74 -9.01 19.72
N TYR A 198 -4.70 -9.88 19.42
CA TYR A 198 -5.42 -9.84 18.14
C TYR A 198 -6.10 -8.49 17.90
N ASN A 199 -6.82 -7.96 18.87
CA ASN A 199 -7.41 -6.63 18.73
C ASN A 199 -6.36 -5.54 18.46
N ASN A 200 -5.25 -5.57 19.21
CA ASN A 200 -4.22 -4.54 19.14
C ASN A 200 -3.40 -4.61 17.84
N LEU A 201 -3.01 -5.81 17.41
CA LEU A 201 -2.34 -6.02 16.12
C LEU A 201 -3.27 -5.67 14.96
N GLY A 202 -4.52 -6.13 14.99
CA GLY A 202 -5.53 -5.75 14.00
C GLY A 202 -5.70 -4.24 13.90
N ARG A 203 -5.71 -3.52 15.03
CA ARG A 203 -5.79 -2.06 15.05
C ARG A 203 -4.57 -1.35 14.48
N LEU A 204 -3.36 -1.89 14.68
CA LEU A 204 -2.15 -1.31 14.09
C LEU A 204 -2.23 -1.40 12.56
N HIS A 205 -2.54 -2.58 12.03
CA HIS A 205 -2.72 -2.78 10.59
C HIS A 205 -3.87 -1.92 10.02
N LEU A 206 -4.96 -1.77 10.77
CA LEU A 206 -6.08 -0.90 10.38
C LEU A 206 -5.66 0.57 10.26
N ILE A 207 -4.87 1.07 11.22
CA ILE A 207 -4.32 2.44 11.19
C ILE A 207 -3.36 2.62 10.01
N GLU A 208 -2.58 1.60 9.70
CA GLU A 208 -1.74 1.56 8.51
C GLU A 208 -2.57 1.57 7.20
N GLY A 209 -3.84 1.17 7.27
CA GLY A 209 -4.73 1.05 6.10
C GLY A 209 -4.68 -0.33 5.45
N ASP A 210 -3.96 -1.28 6.07
CA ASP A 210 -3.87 -2.66 5.61
C ASP A 210 -5.05 -3.48 6.13
N TYR A 211 -6.19 -3.30 5.47
CA TYR A 211 -7.44 -3.97 5.85
C TYR A 211 -7.35 -5.49 5.73
N GLU A 212 -6.57 -5.99 4.77
CA GLU A 212 -6.37 -7.43 4.55
C GLU A 212 -5.54 -8.06 5.67
N ARG A 213 -4.50 -7.38 6.18
CA ARG A 213 -3.77 -7.83 7.37
C ARG A 213 -4.56 -7.60 8.64
N ALA A 214 -5.37 -6.57 8.74
CA ALA A 214 -6.15 -6.31 9.95
C ALA A 214 -7.27 -7.35 10.16
N LEU A 215 -7.97 -7.74 9.09
CA LEU A 215 -9.18 -8.57 9.14
C LEU A 215 -9.00 -9.90 9.90
N PRO A 216 -7.98 -10.74 9.63
CA PRO A 216 -7.83 -12.03 10.28
C PRO A 216 -7.63 -11.91 11.79
N PHE A 217 -6.99 -10.84 12.26
CA PHE A 217 -6.79 -10.64 13.69
C PHE A 217 -8.12 -10.42 14.39
N PHE A 218 -8.98 -9.55 13.85
CA PHE A 218 -10.30 -9.34 14.43
C PHE A 218 -11.20 -10.57 14.31
N SER A 219 -11.19 -11.26 13.17
CA SER A 219 -11.95 -12.50 12.97
C SER A 219 -11.49 -13.63 13.90
N ASN A 220 -10.18 -13.86 14.04
CA ASN A 220 -9.63 -14.87 14.94
C ASN A 220 -9.91 -14.52 16.40
N GLY A 221 -9.74 -13.25 16.79
CA GLY A 221 -10.10 -12.76 18.12
C GLY A 221 -11.57 -12.99 18.44
N LEU A 222 -12.47 -12.66 17.51
CA LEU A 222 -13.91 -12.86 17.68
C LEU A 222 -14.27 -14.35 17.81
N ALA A 223 -13.68 -15.20 16.98
CA ALA A 223 -13.90 -16.64 17.03
C ALA A 223 -13.35 -17.28 18.31
N LEU A 224 -12.21 -16.81 18.82
CA LEU A 224 -11.65 -17.23 20.11
C LEU A 224 -12.52 -16.76 21.27
N ASN A 225 -12.99 -15.51 21.23
CA ASN A 225 -13.89 -14.99 22.24
C ASN A 225 -15.20 -15.78 22.29
N LYS A 226 -15.83 -16.06 21.15
CA LYS A 226 -17.07 -16.87 21.12
C LYS A 226 -16.88 -18.28 21.69
N ARG A 227 -15.74 -18.93 21.40
CA ARG A 227 -15.49 -20.33 21.80
C ARG A 227 -15.06 -20.49 23.25
N LYS A 228 -14.11 -19.66 23.70
CA LYS A 228 -13.42 -19.87 24.99
C LYS A 228 -13.63 -18.75 26.01
N VAL A 229 -13.50 -17.48 25.62
CA VAL A 229 -13.46 -16.36 26.58
C VAL A 229 -14.87 -15.86 26.97
N LYS A 230 -15.79 -15.84 26.02
CA LYS A 230 -17.22 -15.46 26.15
C LYS A 230 -17.44 -14.13 26.87
N ASN A 231 -16.61 -13.13 26.56
CA ASN A 231 -16.69 -11.82 27.17
C ASN A 231 -17.42 -10.82 26.24
N PRO A 232 -18.55 -10.21 26.66
CA PRO A 232 -19.31 -9.26 25.85
C PRO A 232 -18.51 -8.03 25.41
N PHE A 233 -17.60 -7.56 26.26
CA PHE A 233 -16.73 -6.42 25.93
C PHE A 233 -15.78 -6.74 24.78
N PHE A 234 -15.12 -7.90 24.80
CA PHE A 234 -14.28 -8.30 23.65
C PHE A 234 -15.10 -8.55 22.40
N GLN A 235 -16.30 -9.13 22.52
CA GLN A 235 -17.19 -9.33 21.39
C GLN A 235 -17.55 -7.99 20.72
N PHE A 236 -17.92 -7.00 21.54
CA PHE A 236 -18.21 -5.64 21.07
C PHE A 236 -17.02 -5.00 20.35
N VAL A 237 -15.84 -4.96 20.97
CA VAL A 237 -14.68 -4.27 20.41
C VAL A 237 -14.25 -4.89 19.07
N LEU A 238 -14.27 -6.23 18.98
CA LEU A 238 -13.91 -6.95 17.75
C LEU A 238 -14.95 -6.73 16.65
N CYS A 239 -16.25 -6.81 16.97
CA CYS A 239 -17.32 -6.51 16.00
C CYS A 239 -17.23 -5.06 15.51
N LYS A 240 -16.99 -4.09 16.40
CA LYS A 240 -16.85 -2.67 16.04
C LYS A 240 -15.72 -2.45 15.02
N ASN A 241 -14.57 -3.08 15.20
CA ASN A 241 -13.47 -2.95 14.25
C ASN A 241 -13.74 -3.70 12.93
N LEU A 242 -14.53 -4.78 12.96
CA LEU A 242 -15.00 -5.47 11.75
C LEU A 242 -16.01 -4.62 10.95
N ILE A 243 -16.88 -3.85 11.63
CA ILE A 243 -17.77 -2.88 10.97
C ILE A 243 -16.92 -1.90 10.14
N GLU A 244 -15.89 -1.32 10.76
CA GLU A 244 -15.00 -0.36 10.13
C GLU A 244 -14.25 -0.96 8.94
N ILE A 245 -13.65 -2.15 9.09
CA ILE A 245 -12.93 -2.82 7.99
C ILE A 245 -13.84 -3.15 6.82
N TYR A 246 -14.97 -3.81 7.07
CA TYR A 246 -15.86 -4.19 5.98
C TYR A 246 -16.46 -2.95 5.30
N GLY A 247 -16.66 -1.85 6.03
CA GLY A 247 -17.00 -0.55 5.46
C GLY A 247 -15.93 -0.03 4.50
N LYS A 248 -14.66 0.01 4.94
CA LYS A 248 -13.52 0.46 4.10
C LYS A 248 -13.26 -0.43 2.89
N MET A 249 -13.61 -1.71 2.96
CA MET A 249 -13.53 -2.65 1.83
C MET A 249 -14.75 -2.58 0.89
N GLY A 250 -15.72 -1.70 1.14
CA GLY A 250 -16.97 -1.60 0.36
C GLY A 250 -17.96 -2.75 0.57
N GLN A 251 -17.70 -3.65 1.53
CA GLN A 251 -18.54 -4.82 1.85
C GLN A 251 -19.61 -4.44 2.88
N TYR A 252 -20.47 -3.49 2.53
CA TYR A 252 -21.42 -2.86 3.45
C TYR A 252 -22.42 -3.83 4.10
N GLU A 253 -22.87 -4.86 3.39
CA GLU A 253 -23.79 -5.87 3.95
C GLU A 253 -23.16 -6.63 5.11
N LYS A 254 -21.88 -7.01 4.98
CA LYS A 254 -21.15 -7.66 6.06
C LYS A 254 -20.97 -6.71 7.24
N ALA A 255 -20.61 -5.46 6.99
CA ALA A 255 -20.48 -4.46 8.05
C ALA A 255 -21.80 -4.30 8.84
N LEU A 256 -22.94 -4.20 8.14
CA LEU A 256 -24.27 -4.13 8.76
C LEU A 256 -24.62 -5.39 9.57
N SER A 257 -24.21 -6.58 9.13
CA SER A 257 -24.39 -7.81 9.91
C SER A 257 -23.65 -7.79 11.26
N PHE A 258 -22.46 -7.16 11.31
CA PHE A 258 -21.74 -6.95 12.56
C PHE A 258 -22.36 -5.84 13.41
N ALA A 259 -22.95 -4.81 12.79
CA ALA A 259 -23.74 -3.81 13.50
C ALA A 259 -24.93 -4.43 14.23
N HIS A 260 -25.70 -5.30 13.56
CA HIS A 260 -26.77 -6.06 14.20
C HIS A 260 -26.28 -6.97 15.35
N SER A 261 -25.07 -7.53 15.20
CA SER A 261 -24.45 -8.30 16.27
C SER A 261 -24.13 -7.42 17.49
N VAL A 262 -23.74 -6.15 17.28
CA VAL A 262 -23.51 -5.17 18.35
C VAL A 262 -24.82 -4.73 19.00
N ASP A 263 -25.87 -4.49 18.22
CA ASP A 263 -27.21 -4.18 18.74
C ASP A 263 -27.71 -5.27 19.70
N SER A 264 -27.53 -6.53 19.32
CA SER A 264 -27.89 -7.68 20.17
C SER A 264 -27.10 -7.72 21.49
N ILE A 265 -25.81 -7.34 21.46
CA ILE A 265 -24.99 -7.24 22.67
C ILE A 265 -25.55 -6.16 23.61
N PHE A 266 -25.92 -4.98 23.09
CA PHE A 266 -26.49 -3.92 23.91
C PHE A 266 -27.89 -4.27 24.44
N GLN A 267 -28.70 -5.02 23.69
CA GLN A 267 -29.97 -5.53 24.19
C GLN A 267 -29.78 -6.52 25.36
N GLN A 268 -28.75 -7.36 25.29
CA GLN A 268 -28.42 -8.32 26.36
C GLN A 268 -27.70 -7.66 27.54
N HIS A 269 -27.00 -6.55 27.32
CA HIS A 269 -26.19 -5.84 28.30
C HIS A 269 -26.46 -4.32 28.25
N PRO A 270 -27.65 -3.86 28.66
CA PRO A 270 -28.07 -2.46 28.51
C PRO A 270 -27.23 -1.46 29.33
N ASP A 271 -26.59 -1.90 30.41
CA ASP A 271 -25.73 -1.05 31.26
C ASP A 271 -24.30 -0.85 30.70
N MET A 272 -24.00 -1.39 29.52
CA MET A 272 -22.66 -1.35 28.94
C MET A 272 -22.30 0.05 28.42
N LYS A 273 -21.42 0.76 29.12
CA LYS A 273 -20.95 2.14 28.80
C LYS A 273 -20.03 2.22 27.56
N ARG A 274 -20.56 1.92 26.37
CA ARG A 274 -19.84 1.96 25.08
C ARG A 274 -20.70 2.38 23.88
N HIS A 275 -21.92 2.85 24.11
CA HIS A 275 -22.85 3.27 23.04
C HIS A 275 -22.23 4.36 22.13
N HIS A 276 -21.47 5.30 22.69
CA HIS A 276 -20.78 6.34 21.92
C HIS A 276 -19.84 5.75 20.85
N GLN A 277 -19.05 4.71 21.18
CA GLN A 277 -18.11 4.08 20.23
C GLN A 277 -18.81 3.34 19.10
N TYR A 278 -20.00 2.81 19.36
CA TYR A 278 -20.82 2.17 18.36
C TYR A 278 -21.39 3.18 17.37
N TRP A 279 -21.94 4.28 17.87
CA TRP A 279 -22.45 5.36 17.03
C TRP A 279 -21.35 5.98 16.16
N THR A 280 -20.13 6.16 16.69
CA THR A 280 -18.98 6.58 15.87
C THR A 280 -18.72 5.60 14.73
N ALA A 281 -18.66 4.29 15.01
CA ALA A 281 -18.42 3.27 13.98
C ALA A 281 -19.53 3.23 12.91
N LEU A 282 -20.80 3.39 13.31
CA LEU A 282 -21.92 3.51 12.37
C LEU A 282 -21.84 4.80 11.55
N GLY A 283 -21.43 5.91 12.16
CA GLY A 283 -21.24 7.18 11.46
C GLY A 283 -20.23 7.04 10.31
N VAL A 284 -19.07 6.45 10.60
CA VAL A 284 -18.05 6.18 9.58
C VAL A 284 -18.55 5.21 8.51
N LEU A 285 -19.23 4.12 8.90
CA LEU A 285 -19.81 3.19 7.94
C LEU A 285 -20.80 3.87 6.99
N TYR A 286 -21.74 4.66 7.52
CA TYR A 286 -22.74 5.33 6.70
C TYR A 286 -22.11 6.42 5.82
N PHE A 287 -21.04 7.07 6.28
CA PHE A 287 -20.26 7.99 5.47
C PHE A 287 -19.62 7.26 4.28
N ASP A 288 -18.96 6.13 4.52
CA ASP A 288 -18.34 5.32 3.47
C ASP A 288 -19.38 4.79 2.45
N MET A 289 -20.61 4.52 2.90
CA MET A 289 -21.75 4.17 2.03
C MET A 289 -22.32 5.35 1.21
N GLY A 290 -21.84 6.58 1.42
CA GLY A 290 -22.40 7.80 0.83
C GLY A 290 -23.74 8.25 1.47
N LYS A 291 -24.15 7.68 2.61
CA LYS A 291 -25.39 8.01 3.33
C LYS A 291 -25.13 9.13 4.36
N ILE A 292 -24.85 10.33 3.86
CA ILE A 292 -24.36 11.44 4.70
C ILE A 292 -25.33 11.83 5.83
N ASP A 293 -26.64 11.87 5.59
CA ASP A 293 -27.62 12.21 6.65
C ASP A 293 -27.58 11.23 7.83
N SER A 294 -27.40 9.93 7.53
CA SER A 294 -27.25 8.90 8.55
C SER A 294 -25.93 9.03 9.29
N ALA A 295 -24.85 9.39 8.59
CA ALA A 295 -23.54 9.65 9.19
C ALA A 295 -23.58 10.84 10.17
N LEU A 296 -24.21 11.96 9.75
CA LEU A 296 -24.40 13.15 10.59
C LEU A 296 -25.24 12.84 11.84
N TYR A 297 -26.32 12.08 11.68
CA TYR A 297 -27.14 11.65 12.82
C TYR A 297 -26.32 10.82 13.81
N CYS A 298 -25.58 9.83 13.31
CA CYS A 298 -24.76 8.94 14.15
C CYS A 298 -23.64 9.71 14.86
N GLY A 299 -22.95 10.62 14.17
CA GLY A 299 -21.89 11.44 14.77
C GLY A 299 -22.40 12.34 15.90
N LYS A 300 -23.55 13.02 15.71
CA LYS A 300 -24.20 13.81 16.76
C LYS A 300 -24.59 12.94 17.95
N LYS A 301 -25.20 11.78 17.68
CA LYS A 301 -25.61 10.84 18.71
C LYS A 301 -24.44 10.25 19.49
N ALA A 302 -23.29 10.03 18.84
CA ALA A 302 -22.07 9.60 19.50
C ALA A 302 -21.59 10.62 20.54
N ILE A 303 -21.64 11.91 20.21
CA ILE A 303 -21.31 13.01 21.14
C ILE A 303 -22.30 13.04 22.32
N ASP A 304 -23.61 12.96 22.03
CA ASP A 304 -24.65 12.96 23.07
C ASP A 304 -24.49 11.81 24.06
N GLU A 305 -24.17 10.60 23.58
CA GLU A 305 -23.89 9.45 24.44
C GLU A 305 -22.58 9.63 25.23
N ALA A 306 -21.53 10.20 24.62
CA ALA A 306 -20.25 10.45 25.30
C ALA A 306 -20.38 11.49 26.44
N LEU A 307 -21.30 12.44 26.33
CA LEU A 307 -21.57 13.46 27.36
C LEU A 307 -22.27 12.87 28.61
N LYS A 308 -22.96 11.73 28.46
CA LYS A 308 -23.60 11.02 29.57
C LYS A 308 -22.61 10.23 30.42
N ASP A 309 -21.48 9.82 29.84
CA ASP A 309 -20.43 9.11 30.57
C ASP A 309 -19.77 10.04 31.61
N LYS A 310 -19.50 9.52 32.81
CA LYS A 310 -18.81 10.23 33.90
C LYS A 310 -17.57 9.44 34.36
N PRO A 311 -16.35 10.01 34.32
CA PRO A 311 -16.03 11.33 33.77
C PRO A 311 -16.23 11.41 32.24
N VAL A 312 -16.56 12.60 31.74
CA VAL A 312 -16.77 12.84 30.29
C VAL A 312 -15.46 12.60 29.55
N ASN A 313 -15.52 11.85 28.46
CA ASN A 313 -14.34 11.59 27.64
C ASN A 313 -14.22 12.63 26.51
N GLU A 314 -13.62 13.78 26.84
CA GLU A 314 -13.46 14.90 25.91
C GLU A 314 -12.68 14.53 24.63
N ARG A 315 -11.75 13.56 24.70
CA ARG A 315 -11.01 13.08 23.52
C ARG A 315 -11.93 12.37 22.51
N PHE A 316 -12.94 11.63 22.98
CA PHE A 316 -13.95 11.07 22.07
C PHE A 316 -14.82 12.16 21.45
N ILE A 317 -15.12 13.22 22.19
CA ILE A 317 -15.91 14.34 21.68
C ILE A 317 -15.16 15.06 20.57
N SER A 318 -13.88 15.40 20.76
CA SER A 318 -13.11 16.08 19.68
C SER A 318 -12.99 15.20 18.43
N GLY A 319 -12.71 13.89 18.58
CA GLY A 319 -12.66 12.98 17.43
C GLY A 319 -13.96 12.92 16.64
N ASN A 320 -15.13 12.86 17.31
CA ASN A 320 -16.42 12.88 16.62
C ASN A 320 -16.76 14.26 16.02
N LEU A 321 -16.28 15.36 16.63
CA LEU A 321 -16.38 16.69 16.03
C LEU A 321 -15.54 16.78 14.74
N THR A 322 -14.35 16.18 14.72
CA THR A 322 -13.52 16.05 13.51
C THR A 322 -14.22 15.23 12.43
N ASP A 323 -14.86 14.12 12.80
CA ASP A 323 -15.66 13.32 11.87
C ASP A 323 -16.84 14.11 11.31
N LEU A 324 -17.60 14.80 12.16
CA LEU A 324 -18.68 15.69 11.73
C LEU A 324 -18.16 16.80 10.80
N ALA A 325 -17.00 17.38 11.08
CA ALA A 325 -16.37 18.37 10.20
C ALA A 325 -16.07 17.77 8.82
N ASN A 326 -15.56 16.52 8.75
CA ASN A 326 -15.39 15.81 7.46
C ASN A 326 -16.72 15.61 6.74
N TYR A 327 -17.77 15.20 7.47
CA TYR A 327 -19.09 14.92 6.89
C TYR A 327 -19.73 16.19 6.35
N TYR A 328 -19.62 17.31 7.07
CA TYR A 328 -20.10 18.61 6.61
C TYR A 328 -19.31 19.12 5.42
N LEU A 329 -17.98 18.92 5.41
CA LEU A 329 -17.13 19.35 4.31
C LEU A 329 -17.47 18.61 3.01
N SER A 330 -17.79 17.32 3.06
CA SER A 330 -18.13 16.53 1.87
C SER A 330 -19.44 16.94 1.19
N ILE A 331 -20.33 17.62 1.91
CA ILE A 331 -21.59 18.18 1.39
C ILE A 331 -21.53 19.70 1.29
N GLU A 332 -20.32 20.27 1.31
CA GLU A 332 -20.05 21.70 1.11
C GLU A 332 -20.75 22.61 2.15
N GLN A 333 -21.06 22.08 3.34
CA GLN A 333 -21.57 22.86 4.47
C GLN A 333 -20.40 23.44 5.27
N TYR A 334 -19.77 24.46 4.68
CA TYR A 334 -18.53 25.05 5.17
C TYR A 334 -18.65 25.69 6.57
N ASP A 335 -19.74 26.40 6.87
CA ASP A 335 -19.95 27.00 8.20
C ASP A 335 -20.02 25.95 9.32
N SER A 336 -20.72 24.84 9.06
CA SER A 336 -20.82 23.73 10.02
C SER A 336 -19.50 22.99 10.18
N THR A 337 -18.72 22.89 9.10
CA THR A 337 -17.35 22.35 9.12
C THR A 337 -16.46 23.18 10.04
N GLU A 338 -16.47 24.51 9.86
CA GLU A 338 -15.65 25.42 10.65
C GLU A 338 -16.00 25.35 12.13
N ILE A 339 -17.29 25.38 12.49
CA ILE A 339 -17.76 25.29 13.88
C ILE A 339 -17.30 23.98 14.54
N CYS A 340 -17.41 22.85 13.83
CA CYS A 340 -17.02 21.55 14.38
C CYS A 340 -15.49 21.46 14.56
N ALA A 341 -14.73 21.90 13.56
CA ALA A 341 -13.27 21.90 13.60
C ALA A 341 -12.72 22.84 14.69
N GLU A 342 -13.32 24.02 14.89
CA GLU A 342 -12.94 24.96 15.95
C GLU A 342 -13.14 24.37 17.34
N LYS A 343 -14.31 23.79 17.61
CA LYS A 343 -14.56 23.10 18.89
C LYS A 343 -13.62 21.92 19.13
N ALA A 344 -13.26 21.18 18.07
CA ALA A 344 -12.28 20.11 18.18
C ALA A 344 -10.89 20.65 18.56
N ILE A 345 -10.43 21.73 17.92
CA ILE A 345 -9.16 22.41 18.22
C ILE A 345 -9.13 22.90 19.67
N GLU A 346 -10.21 23.50 20.17
CA GLU A 346 -10.28 23.99 21.57
C GLU A 346 -10.09 22.85 22.58
N ILE A 347 -10.75 21.72 22.34
CA ILE A 347 -10.64 20.54 23.20
C ILE A 347 -9.23 19.94 23.10
N GLU A 348 -8.72 19.74 21.88
CA GLU A 348 -7.41 19.15 21.65
C GLU A 348 -6.29 20.01 22.22
N THR A 349 -6.31 21.32 21.97
CA THR A 349 -5.30 22.26 22.50
C THR A 349 -5.22 22.20 24.02
N ARG A 350 -6.38 22.11 24.70
CA ARG A 350 -6.43 21.97 26.16
C ARG A 350 -5.94 20.61 26.67
N LEU A 351 -6.15 19.54 25.91
CA LEU A 351 -5.80 18.17 26.33
C LEU A 351 -4.36 17.77 26.00
N ILE A 352 -3.87 18.13 24.82
CA ILE A 352 -2.61 17.64 24.25
C ILE A 352 -1.66 18.78 23.84
N GLY A 353 -2.09 20.04 23.91
CA GLY A 353 -1.31 21.22 23.54
C GLY A 353 -1.53 21.67 22.10
N GLU A 354 -1.03 22.88 21.79
CA GLU A 354 -1.21 23.54 20.48
C GLU A 354 -0.49 22.84 19.32
N LYS A 355 0.56 22.06 19.62
CA LYS A 355 1.37 21.35 18.63
C LYS A 355 1.04 19.87 18.61
N SER A 356 0.12 19.49 17.72
CA SER A 356 -0.23 18.10 17.49
C SER A 356 -0.77 17.88 16.09
N ARG A 357 -0.71 16.62 15.63
CA ARG A 357 -1.32 16.19 14.37
C ARG A 357 -2.82 16.51 14.31
N ASP A 358 -3.54 16.26 15.39
CA ASP A 358 -5.00 16.41 15.41
C ASP A 358 -5.40 17.88 15.26
N VAL A 359 -4.73 18.77 16.01
CA VAL A 359 -4.91 20.24 15.89
C VAL A 359 -4.55 20.72 14.50
N ALA A 360 -3.43 20.26 13.94
CA ALA A 360 -3.01 20.61 12.58
C ALA A 360 -4.06 20.21 11.53
N GLY A 361 -4.59 18.99 11.64
CA GLY A 361 -5.62 18.48 10.74
C GLY A 361 -6.95 19.26 10.83
N ASN A 362 -7.35 19.68 12.02
CA ASN A 362 -8.55 20.49 12.19
C ASN A 362 -8.35 21.93 11.67
N PHE A 363 -7.16 22.53 11.81
CA PHE A 363 -6.86 23.81 11.14
C PHE A 363 -6.91 23.69 9.62
N ARG A 364 -6.41 22.60 9.03
CA ARG A 364 -6.51 22.39 7.58
C ARG A 364 -7.98 22.30 7.14
N ARG A 365 -8.86 21.65 7.91
CA ARG A 365 -10.30 21.61 7.64
C ARG A 365 -10.95 23.00 7.68
N ARG A 366 -10.57 23.85 8.63
CA ARG A 366 -11.01 25.26 8.64
C ARG A 366 -10.52 26.00 7.39
N GLY A 367 -9.28 25.74 6.95
CA GLY A 367 -8.74 26.30 5.71
C GLY A 367 -9.56 25.89 4.48
N LEU A 368 -9.91 24.61 4.36
CA LEU A 368 -10.78 24.10 3.31
C LEU A 368 -12.20 24.69 3.35
N ALA A 369 -12.79 24.81 4.54
CA ALA A 369 -14.10 25.43 4.73
C ALA A 369 -14.08 26.92 4.32
N ALA A 370 -13.07 27.67 4.78
CA ALA A 370 -12.91 29.07 4.41
C ALA A 370 -12.70 29.24 2.90
N MET A 371 -11.95 28.34 2.26
CA MET A 371 -11.76 28.33 0.81
C MET A 371 -13.07 28.06 0.06
N GLY A 372 -13.88 27.11 0.54
CA GLY A 372 -15.21 26.81 0.00
C GLY A 372 -16.20 27.98 0.13
N ASN A 373 -16.12 28.73 1.23
CA ASN A 373 -16.83 30.00 1.44
C ASN A 373 -16.23 31.19 0.67
N ASN A 374 -15.26 30.96 -0.23
CA ASN A 374 -14.56 31.97 -1.00
C ASN A 374 -13.85 33.04 -0.12
N ASN A 375 -13.53 32.71 1.12
CA ASN A 375 -12.77 33.55 2.06
C ASN A 375 -11.29 33.14 2.04
N ILE A 376 -10.62 33.55 0.96
CA ILE A 376 -9.26 33.10 0.63
C ILE A 376 -8.21 33.53 1.66
N GLU A 377 -8.33 34.73 2.24
CA GLU A 377 -7.37 35.21 3.25
C GLU A 377 -7.46 34.41 4.55
N ASN A 378 -8.67 34.10 5.02
CA ASN A 378 -8.82 33.22 6.18
C ASN A 378 -8.34 31.80 5.87
N ALA A 379 -8.59 31.29 4.66
CA ALA A 379 -8.10 29.98 4.24
C ALA A 379 -6.58 29.87 4.32
N LYS A 380 -5.85 30.86 3.78
CA LYS A 380 -4.38 30.97 3.92
C LYS A 380 -3.98 30.98 5.39
N GLY A 381 -4.62 31.82 6.20
CA GLY A 381 -4.36 31.93 7.64
C GLY A 381 -4.48 30.58 8.35
N PHE A 382 -5.55 29.84 8.10
CA PHE A 382 -5.78 28.52 8.70
C PHE A 382 -4.81 27.45 8.21
N PHE A 383 -4.44 27.43 6.93
CA PHE A 383 -3.41 26.51 6.44
C PHE A 383 -2.04 26.80 7.06
N ILE A 384 -1.67 28.07 7.25
CA ILE A 384 -0.44 28.43 7.97
C ILE A 384 -0.52 28.00 9.45
N SER A 385 -1.67 28.16 10.10
CA SER A 385 -1.88 27.65 11.47
C SER A 385 -1.79 26.13 11.54
N SER A 386 -2.27 25.41 10.53
CA SER A 386 -2.10 23.95 10.40
C SER A 386 -0.62 23.57 10.36
N LEU A 387 0.18 24.26 9.53
CA LEU A 387 1.63 24.03 9.46
C LEU A 387 2.33 24.32 10.79
N LYS A 388 1.98 25.41 11.47
CA LYS A 388 2.54 25.75 12.80
C LYS A 388 2.18 24.71 13.87
N ALA A 389 0.94 24.26 13.90
CA ALA A 389 0.49 23.18 14.80
C ALA A 389 1.19 21.85 14.48
N ASN A 390 1.58 21.65 13.23
CA ASN A 390 2.42 20.53 12.78
C ASN A 390 3.93 20.75 12.98
N ASN A 391 4.30 21.80 13.73
CA ASN A 391 5.67 22.21 14.05
C ASN A 391 6.55 22.59 12.85
N PHE A 392 5.95 22.98 11.72
CA PHE A 392 6.70 23.52 10.58
C PHE A 392 7.11 24.97 10.85
N ASN A 393 8.42 25.21 10.87
CA ASN A 393 9.06 26.53 11.08
C ASN A 393 9.92 26.97 9.89
N GLY A 394 9.68 26.40 8.70
CA GLY A 394 10.53 26.54 7.51
C GLY A 394 11.49 25.36 7.30
N SER A 395 11.59 24.45 8.27
CA SER A 395 12.35 23.20 8.19
C SER A 395 11.41 22.00 8.17
N LEU A 396 11.71 21.00 7.32
CA LEU A 396 10.98 19.73 7.29
C LEU A 396 11.42 18.75 8.39
N PHE A 397 12.60 18.97 9.02
CA PHE A 397 13.19 18.03 9.96
C PHE A 397 12.42 17.88 11.28
N GLU A 398 11.64 18.89 11.68
CA GLU A 398 10.95 18.93 12.96
C GLU A 398 9.42 18.76 12.83
N ILE A 399 8.93 18.37 11.64
CA ILE A 399 7.50 18.17 11.38
C ILE A 399 6.98 16.97 12.19
N LEU A 400 5.81 17.12 12.80
CA LEU A 400 5.19 16.06 13.61
C LEU A 400 4.53 14.97 12.74
N ASP A 401 3.85 15.36 11.67
CA ASP A 401 3.20 14.45 10.72
C ASP A 401 3.42 14.89 9.26
N TYR A 402 4.25 14.15 8.52
CA TYR A 402 4.53 14.45 7.13
C TYR A 402 3.31 14.31 6.21
N ASN A 403 2.36 13.41 6.48
CA ASN A 403 1.18 13.27 5.64
C ASN A 403 0.32 14.53 5.74
N GLU A 404 0.11 15.05 6.95
CA GLU A 404 -0.61 16.30 7.16
C GLU A 404 0.13 17.48 6.51
N ALA A 405 1.46 17.52 6.60
CA ALA A 405 2.26 18.55 5.92
C ALA A 405 2.10 18.51 4.39
N ILE A 406 2.19 17.31 3.78
CA ILE A 406 2.01 17.12 2.34
C ILE A 406 0.63 17.62 1.90
N LEU A 407 -0.44 17.25 2.62
CA LEU A 407 -1.79 17.71 2.33
C LEU A 407 -1.88 19.24 2.42
N THR A 408 -1.42 19.84 3.52
CA THR A 408 -1.51 21.29 3.71
C THR A 408 -0.68 22.08 2.69
N PHE A 409 0.54 21.64 2.36
CA PHE A 409 1.35 22.26 1.32
C PHE A 409 0.68 22.18 -0.05
N THR A 410 0.05 21.04 -0.36
CA THR A 410 -0.69 20.85 -1.62
C THR A 410 -1.89 21.78 -1.70
N GLU A 411 -2.67 21.91 -0.62
CA GLU A 411 -3.82 22.82 -0.57
C GLU A 411 -3.41 24.29 -0.69
N LEU A 412 -2.30 24.71 -0.05
CA LEU A 412 -1.72 26.04 -0.28
C LEU A 412 -1.30 26.22 -1.74
N GLY A 413 -0.64 25.23 -2.33
CA GLY A 413 -0.27 25.22 -3.75
C GLY A 413 -1.46 25.43 -4.67
N LYS A 414 -2.56 24.69 -4.46
CA LYS A 414 -3.82 24.81 -5.20
C LYS A 414 -4.46 26.17 -5.02
N LEU A 415 -4.53 26.68 -3.78
CA LEU A 415 -5.14 27.96 -3.45
C LEU A 415 -4.43 29.10 -4.21
N TYR A 416 -3.11 29.18 -4.11
CA TYR A 416 -2.32 30.21 -4.81
C TYR A 416 -2.41 30.06 -6.34
N PHE A 417 -2.49 28.84 -6.87
CA PHE A 417 -2.70 28.63 -8.30
C PHE A 417 -4.08 29.08 -8.76
N GLY A 418 -5.11 28.85 -7.94
CA GLY A 418 -6.46 29.36 -8.16
C GLY A 418 -6.52 30.88 -8.20
N GLU A 419 -5.85 31.56 -7.25
CA GLU A 419 -5.74 33.02 -7.25
C GLU A 419 -4.98 33.55 -8.46
N TYR A 420 -3.95 32.87 -8.94
CA TYR A 420 -3.30 33.24 -10.19
C TYR A 420 -4.28 33.17 -11.38
N LYS A 421 -5.12 32.13 -11.47
CA LYS A 421 -6.11 32.01 -12.55
C LYS A 421 -7.13 33.14 -12.55
N THR A 422 -7.43 33.75 -11.41
CA THR A 422 -8.38 34.88 -11.30
C THR A 422 -7.72 36.24 -11.44
N THR A 423 -6.52 36.43 -10.87
CA THR A 423 -5.86 37.74 -10.79
C THR A 423 -4.76 37.96 -11.83
N ALA A 424 -4.30 36.89 -12.49
CA ALA A 424 -3.08 36.85 -13.31
C ALA A 424 -1.80 37.33 -12.57
N GLY A 425 -1.80 37.31 -11.23
CA GLY A 425 -0.68 37.76 -10.41
C GLY A 425 0.51 36.80 -10.43
N ALA A 426 1.62 37.20 -11.04
CA ALA A 426 2.87 36.42 -11.12
C ALA A 426 3.41 35.94 -9.76
N SER A 427 3.20 36.72 -8.70
CA SER A 427 3.63 36.37 -7.34
C SER A 427 2.88 35.15 -6.81
N ASN A 428 1.57 35.05 -7.06
CA ASN A 428 0.76 33.92 -6.60
C ASN A 428 1.21 32.61 -7.24
N LEU A 429 1.53 32.66 -8.54
CA LEU A 429 2.03 31.49 -9.25
C LEU A 429 3.40 31.03 -8.72
N THR A 430 4.26 31.98 -8.32
CA THR A 430 5.56 31.67 -7.70
C THR A 430 5.38 31.07 -6.30
N GLU A 431 4.45 31.58 -5.50
CA GLU A 431 4.14 31.00 -4.18
C GLU A 431 3.54 29.61 -4.30
N SER A 432 2.63 29.39 -5.26
CA SER A 432 2.08 28.07 -5.56
C SER A 432 3.20 27.04 -5.82
N PHE A 433 4.18 27.41 -6.65
CA PHE A 433 5.32 26.56 -6.94
C PHE A 433 6.16 26.23 -5.70
N LYS A 434 6.46 27.22 -4.84
CA LYS A 434 7.23 27.00 -3.59
C LYS A 434 6.55 25.99 -2.67
N TRP A 435 5.24 26.09 -2.48
CA TRP A 435 4.50 25.14 -1.65
C TRP A 435 4.51 23.73 -2.23
N LEU A 436 4.39 23.59 -3.54
CA LEU A 436 4.44 22.28 -4.21
C LEU A 436 5.85 21.66 -4.19
N GLU A 437 6.91 22.47 -4.19
CA GLU A 437 8.28 21.98 -3.94
C GLU A 437 8.46 21.48 -2.49
N LEU A 438 7.85 22.15 -1.51
CA LEU A 438 7.82 21.67 -0.13
C LEU A 438 7.03 20.37 0.00
N ALA A 439 5.92 20.22 -0.73
CA ALA A 439 5.15 18.98 -0.78
C ALA A 439 5.98 17.81 -1.37
N ASP A 440 6.69 18.01 -2.48
CA ASP A 440 7.61 17.00 -3.05
C ASP A 440 8.76 16.64 -2.09
N SER A 441 9.30 17.63 -1.39
CA SER A 441 10.34 17.43 -0.39
C SER A 441 9.81 16.61 0.80
N ALA A 442 8.61 16.94 1.30
CA ALA A 442 7.95 16.21 2.38
C ALA A 442 7.62 14.76 1.98
N LEU A 443 7.17 14.54 0.73
CA LEU A 443 6.98 13.20 0.15
C LEU A 443 8.28 12.39 0.16
N THR A 444 9.41 13.03 -0.20
CA THR A 444 10.73 12.38 -0.19
C THR A 444 11.16 11.98 1.21
N PHE A 445 10.97 12.85 2.21
CA PHE A 445 11.22 12.50 3.61
C PHE A 445 10.32 11.36 4.08
N ARG A 446 9.03 11.41 3.75
CA ARG A 446 8.06 10.38 4.16
C ARG A 446 8.35 9.01 3.54
N ARG A 447 8.81 8.96 2.28
CA ARG A 447 9.26 7.73 1.62
C ARG A 447 10.43 7.08 2.35
N ARG A 448 11.40 7.89 2.80
CA ARG A 448 12.55 7.41 3.59
C ARG A 448 12.14 6.81 4.94
N GLU A 449 10.92 7.03 5.42
CA GLU A 449 10.40 6.46 6.67
C GLU A 449 9.43 5.28 6.47
N LEU A 450 8.78 5.16 5.30
CA LEU A 450 7.79 4.13 4.99
C LEU A 450 8.46 2.93 4.31
N TYR A 451 8.73 1.88 5.09
CA TYR A 451 9.48 0.69 4.64
C TYR A 451 8.60 -0.52 4.24
N ASN A 452 7.28 -0.45 4.40
CA ASN A 452 6.38 -1.56 4.08
C ASN A 452 5.72 -1.37 2.71
N ILE A 453 5.83 -2.40 1.86
CA ILE A 453 5.22 -2.50 0.52
C ILE A 453 3.71 -2.16 0.54
N ASN A 454 3.02 -2.44 1.65
CA ASN A 454 1.58 -2.26 1.79
C ASN A 454 1.10 -0.82 2.10
N ASN A 455 2.01 0.13 2.42
CA ASN A 455 1.67 1.55 2.60
C ASN A 455 1.92 2.41 1.35
N LYS A 456 2.36 1.80 0.24
CA LYS A 456 2.64 2.51 -1.02
C LYS A 456 1.40 3.17 -1.62
N ASP A 457 0.24 2.54 -1.52
CA ASP A 457 -0.98 3.02 -2.20
C ASP A 457 -1.43 4.42 -1.73
N ARG A 458 -1.45 4.69 -0.42
CA ARG A 458 -1.84 6.01 0.11
C ARG A 458 -0.81 7.12 -0.16
N LEU A 459 0.47 6.77 -0.09
CA LEU A 459 1.56 7.70 -0.36
C LEU A 459 1.62 8.06 -1.84
N THR A 460 1.37 7.09 -2.71
CA THR A 460 1.34 7.26 -4.16
C THR A 460 0.10 8.05 -4.59
N GLU A 461 -1.04 7.90 -3.92
CA GLU A 461 -2.22 8.75 -4.13
C GLU A 461 -1.94 10.22 -3.77
N SER A 462 -1.38 10.47 -2.58
CA SER A 462 -1.00 11.84 -2.16
C SER A 462 0.04 12.46 -3.11
N ALA A 463 1.01 11.67 -3.57
CA ALA A 463 1.99 12.09 -4.55
C ALA A 463 1.37 12.46 -5.91
N SER A 464 0.36 11.71 -6.35
CA SER A 464 -0.33 11.98 -7.62
C SER A 464 -0.98 13.36 -7.60
N VAL A 465 -1.68 13.71 -6.52
CA VAL A 465 -2.31 15.04 -6.37
C VAL A 465 -1.28 16.17 -6.38
N VAL A 466 -0.12 15.98 -5.75
CA VAL A 466 0.97 16.96 -5.75
C VAL A 466 1.44 17.23 -7.19
N TYR A 467 1.77 16.19 -7.94
CA TYR A 467 2.37 16.35 -9.27
C TYR A 467 1.35 16.78 -10.34
N GLU A 468 0.10 16.34 -10.24
CA GLU A 468 -1.01 16.83 -11.07
C GLU A 468 -1.26 18.33 -10.87
N THR A 469 -0.97 18.86 -9.68
CA THR A 469 -1.05 20.31 -9.39
C THR A 469 0.23 21.04 -9.84
N ALA A 470 1.41 20.44 -9.60
CA ALA A 470 2.71 21.09 -9.83
C ALA A 470 3.06 21.26 -11.30
N ILE A 471 2.73 20.30 -12.16
CA ILE A 471 3.06 20.37 -13.59
C ILE A 471 2.36 21.57 -14.25
N PRO A 472 1.03 21.77 -14.15
CA PRO A 472 0.36 22.95 -14.69
C PRO A 472 0.98 24.27 -14.19
N VAL A 473 1.33 24.35 -12.90
CA VAL A 473 2.00 25.54 -12.32
C VAL A 473 3.33 25.81 -13.03
N CYS A 474 4.15 24.78 -13.24
CA CYS A 474 5.41 24.89 -13.97
C CYS A 474 5.20 25.33 -15.43
N LEU A 475 4.21 24.79 -16.13
CA LEU A 475 3.89 25.19 -17.50
C LEU A 475 3.49 26.67 -17.59
N GLN A 476 2.68 27.15 -16.63
CA GLN A 476 2.30 28.56 -16.58
C GLN A 476 3.48 29.47 -16.23
N LEU A 477 4.36 29.05 -15.31
CA LEU A 477 5.58 29.80 -14.99
C LEU A 477 6.52 29.89 -16.20
N GLN A 478 6.62 28.81 -16.98
CA GLN A 478 7.38 28.83 -18.22
C GLN A 478 6.78 29.80 -19.24
N LYS A 479 5.45 29.77 -19.45
CA LYS A 479 4.75 30.70 -20.36
C LYS A 479 4.96 32.16 -19.94
N LEU A 480 4.94 32.45 -18.64
CA LEU A 480 5.10 33.79 -18.08
C LEU A 480 6.56 34.29 -18.16
N THR A 481 7.54 33.45 -17.84
CA THR A 481 8.94 33.87 -17.64
C THR A 481 9.86 33.54 -18.83
N GLY A 482 9.44 32.65 -19.72
CA GLY A 482 10.27 32.11 -20.81
C GLY A 482 11.41 31.20 -20.34
N ARG A 483 11.56 30.92 -19.04
CA ARG A 483 12.69 30.16 -18.48
C ARG A 483 12.48 28.66 -18.68
N LYS A 484 13.44 28.00 -19.35
CA LYS A 484 13.43 26.55 -19.58
C LYS A 484 13.47 25.70 -18.30
N THR A 485 14.00 26.24 -17.21
CA THR A 485 14.08 25.56 -15.90
C THR A 485 12.72 25.06 -15.40
N PHE A 486 11.62 25.72 -15.77
CA PHE A 486 10.28 25.28 -15.40
C PHE A 486 9.77 24.10 -16.25
N TRP A 487 10.22 23.97 -17.51
CA TRP A 487 10.01 22.73 -18.27
C TRP A 487 10.81 21.57 -17.66
N ASP A 488 12.06 21.81 -17.26
CA ASP A 488 12.86 20.78 -16.57
C ASP A 488 12.19 20.34 -15.26
N LYS A 489 11.60 21.28 -14.50
CA LYS A 489 10.83 20.97 -13.29
C LYS A 489 9.53 20.23 -13.57
N ALA A 490 8.78 20.60 -14.61
CA ALA A 490 7.59 19.88 -15.03
C ALA A 490 7.93 18.43 -15.42
N PHE A 491 9.02 18.23 -16.17
CA PHE A 491 9.53 16.92 -16.53
C PHE A 491 9.95 16.12 -15.28
N TYR A 492 10.70 16.74 -14.37
CA TYR A 492 11.08 16.13 -13.10
C TYR A 492 9.86 15.64 -12.30
N PHE A 493 8.78 16.43 -12.19
CA PHE A 493 7.57 16.01 -11.49
C PHE A 493 6.83 14.87 -12.21
N SER A 494 6.85 14.84 -13.55
CA SER A 494 6.32 13.72 -14.34
C SER A 494 7.07 12.43 -14.00
N GLU A 495 8.40 12.46 -14.05
CA GLU A 495 9.24 11.31 -13.75
C GLU A 495 9.15 10.87 -12.28
N ARG A 496 9.03 11.83 -11.34
CA ARG A 496 8.83 11.54 -9.91
C ARG A 496 7.53 10.79 -9.65
N ARG A 497 6.46 11.05 -10.43
CA ARG A 497 5.20 10.29 -10.36
C ARG A 497 5.36 8.87 -10.91
N LYS A 498 6.07 8.70 -12.03
CA LYS A 498 6.25 7.39 -12.67
C LYS A 498 7.27 6.49 -11.97
N GLY A 499 8.23 7.08 -11.25
CA GLY A 499 9.34 6.38 -10.60
C GLY A 499 9.04 5.77 -9.22
N ILE A 500 7.88 6.04 -8.61
CA ILE A 500 7.64 5.80 -7.17
C ILE A 500 7.79 4.32 -6.77
N GLY A 501 7.19 3.39 -7.52
CA GLY A 501 7.23 1.97 -7.16
C GLY A 501 8.42 1.20 -7.76
N LEU A 502 8.90 1.63 -8.93
CA LEU A 502 9.71 0.81 -9.84
C LEU A 502 11.22 0.89 -9.57
N SER A 503 11.74 2.11 -9.35
CA SER A 503 13.16 2.34 -9.07
C SER A 503 13.58 1.73 -7.73
N GLU A 504 12.69 1.75 -6.74
CA GLU A 504 12.97 1.24 -5.39
C GLU A 504 13.19 -0.29 -5.37
N ALA A 505 12.37 -1.03 -6.12
CA ALA A 505 12.49 -2.48 -6.21
C ALA A 505 13.72 -2.90 -7.06
N PHE A 506 14.02 -2.16 -8.13
CA PHE A 506 15.20 -2.40 -8.97
C PHE A 506 16.52 -2.20 -8.19
N GLN A 507 16.53 -1.31 -7.19
CA GLN A 507 17.70 -1.03 -6.35
C GLN A 507 17.76 -1.90 -5.08
N GLY A 508 16.62 -2.32 -4.54
CA GLY A 508 16.50 -2.94 -3.23
C GLY A 508 17.20 -4.29 -3.08
N TRP A 509 17.01 -5.22 -4.01
CA TRP A 509 17.63 -6.55 -3.92
C TRP A 509 19.04 -6.62 -4.51
N ARG A 510 19.30 -5.82 -5.54
CA ARG A 510 20.64 -5.64 -6.13
C ARG A 510 21.67 -5.22 -5.10
N ALA A 511 21.32 -4.25 -4.27
CA ALA A 511 22.16 -3.77 -3.19
C ALA A 511 22.43 -4.82 -2.10
N ALA A 512 21.56 -5.83 -1.94
CA ALA A 512 21.68 -6.87 -0.92
C ALA A 512 22.70 -7.91 -1.38
N LEU A 513 22.61 -8.30 -2.65
CA LEU A 513 23.58 -9.15 -3.34
C LEU A 513 24.97 -8.51 -3.39
N ASP A 514 25.06 -7.25 -3.80
CA ASP A 514 26.34 -6.51 -3.90
C ASP A 514 27.02 -6.32 -2.53
N ALA A 515 26.26 -6.37 -1.44
CA ALA A 515 26.77 -6.26 -0.08
C ALA A 515 27.10 -7.59 0.59
N GLY A 516 27.02 -8.71 -0.15
CA GLY A 516 27.39 -10.03 0.36
C GLY A 516 26.39 -10.61 1.37
N VAL A 517 25.10 -10.31 1.23
CA VAL A 517 24.05 -11.01 2.00
C VAL A 517 24.18 -12.52 1.74
N GLN A 518 24.30 -13.30 2.82
CA GLN A 518 24.70 -14.71 2.77
C GLN A 518 23.69 -15.57 1.99
N ALA A 519 24.19 -16.63 1.33
CA ALA A 519 23.37 -17.58 0.56
C ALA A 519 22.20 -18.15 1.36
N GLU A 520 22.34 -18.29 2.68
CA GLU A 520 21.27 -18.78 3.56
C GLU A 520 20.03 -17.88 3.58
N CYS A 521 20.18 -16.55 3.46
CA CYS A 521 19.03 -15.64 3.37
C CYS A 521 18.29 -15.77 2.03
N MET A 522 18.99 -16.13 0.96
CA MET A 522 18.40 -16.35 -0.36
C MET A 522 17.65 -17.68 -0.43
N GLU A 523 18.19 -18.71 0.22
CA GLU A 523 17.55 -20.01 0.34
C GLU A 523 16.28 -19.92 1.18
N GLU A 524 16.32 -19.27 2.35
CA GLU A 524 15.14 -19.03 3.18
C GLU A 524 14.07 -18.19 2.44
N GLN A 525 14.50 -17.22 1.63
CA GLN A 525 13.58 -16.44 0.80
C GLN A 525 12.86 -17.31 -0.24
N GLY A 526 13.61 -18.14 -0.96
CA GLY A 526 13.07 -19.07 -1.96
C GLY A 526 12.06 -20.04 -1.35
N GLU A 527 12.43 -20.68 -0.24
CA GLU A 527 11.55 -21.62 0.48
C GLU A 527 10.24 -20.97 0.93
N LEU A 528 10.31 -19.77 1.51
CA LEU A 528 9.13 -19.04 1.97
C LEU A 528 8.19 -18.69 0.82
N LEU A 529 8.75 -18.24 -0.30
CA LEU A 529 7.98 -17.92 -1.49
C LEU A 529 7.30 -19.19 -2.04
N GLU A 530 8.02 -20.30 -2.20
CA GLU A 530 7.43 -21.56 -2.68
C GLU A 530 6.31 -22.08 -1.78
N GLU A 531 6.48 -22.01 -0.45
CA GLU A 531 5.47 -22.46 0.48
C GLU A 531 4.20 -21.57 0.42
N ILE A 532 4.39 -20.25 0.26
CA ILE A 532 3.29 -19.30 0.01
C ILE A 532 2.56 -19.65 -1.30
N ALA A 533 3.28 -19.95 -2.39
CA ALA A 533 2.67 -20.34 -3.67
C ALA A 533 1.82 -21.61 -3.51
N SER A 534 2.39 -22.63 -2.89
CA SER A 534 1.74 -23.93 -2.67
C SER A 534 0.44 -23.78 -1.90
N LEU A 535 0.45 -23.03 -0.80
CA LEU A 535 -0.75 -22.81 0.01
C LEU A 535 -1.80 -21.95 -0.70
N ARG A 536 -1.40 -20.92 -1.46
CA ARG A 536 -2.31 -20.12 -2.29
C ARG A 536 -2.99 -20.97 -3.36
N HIS A 537 -2.25 -21.89 -3.99
CA HIS A 537 -2.78 -22.84 -4.95
C HIS A 537 -3.77 -23.82 -4.30
N GLN A 538 -3.40 -24.45 -3.17
CA GLN A 538 -4.29 -25.35 -2.43
C GLN A 538 -5.59 -24.66 -2.02
N ARG A 539 -5.50 -23.41 -1.57
CA ARG A 539 -6.67 -22.61 -1.19
C ARG A 539 -7.60 -22.44 -2.38
N ARG A 540 -7.06 -22.11 -3.56
CA ARG A 540 -7.85 -21.93 -4.79
C ARG A 540 -8.56 -23.21 -5.21
N ASN A 541 -7.86 -24.34 -5.22
CA ASN A 541 -8.44 -25.64 -5.58
C ASN A 541 -9.61 -26.00 -4.64
N ARG A 542 -9.48 -25.70 -3.34
CA ARG A 542 -10.57 -25.92 -2.37
C ARG A 542 -11.78 -25.03 -2.61
N VAL A 543 -11.57 -23.74 -2.89
CA VAL A 543 -12.66 -22.81 -3.24
C VAL A 543 -13.40 -23.31 -4.49
N ARG A 544 -12.66 -23.81 -5.48
CA ARG A 544 -13.22 -24.33 -6.74
C ARG A 544 -14.03 -25.61 -6.54
N GLN A 545 -13.57 -26.52 -5.69
CA GLN A 545 -14.22 -27.83 -5.48
C GLN A 545 -15.45 -27.76 -4.56
N LYS A 546 -15.49 -26.86 -3.57
CA LYS A 546 -16.60 -26.74 -2.61
C LYS A 546 -16.86 -25.28 -2.17
N PRO A 547 -17.61 -24.50 -2.98
CA PRO A 547 -17.89 -23.08 -2.71
C PRO A 547 -18.58 -22.84 -1.35
N ASP A 548 -19.52 -23.71 -0.96
CA ASP A 548 -20.40 -23.50 0.20
C ASP A 548 -19.83 -24.01 1.55
N LEU A 549 -18.79 -24.85 1.53
CA LEU A 549 -18.13 -25.42 2.73
C LEU A 549 -16.72 -24.84 2.97
N GLY A 550 -16.22 -23.98 2.07
CA GLY A 550 -14.82 -23.56 2.01
C GLY A 550 -14.37 -22.63 3.14
N VAL A 551 -15.25 -21.78 3.68
CA VAL A 551 -14.86 -20.63 4.53
C VAL A 551 -14.03 -21.02 5.78
N SER A 552 -14.34 -22.14 6.44
CA SER A 552 -13.61 -22.58 7.64
C SER A 552 -12.26 -23.26 7.33
N GLN A 553 -12.08 -23.84 6.15
CA GLN A 553 -10.86 -24.56 5.75
C GLN A 553 -9.90 -23.67 4.96
N THR A 554 -10.43 -22.75 4.13
CA THR A 554 -9.64 -21.71 3.50
C THR A 554 -9.07 -20.76 4.54
N ALA A 555 -9.77 -20.50 5.65
CA ALA A 555 -9.27 -19.69 6.75
C ALA A 555 -7.98 -20.23 7.41
N ILE A 556 -7.74 -21.56 7.36
CA ILE A 556 -6.50 -22.17 7.86
C ILE A 556 -5.37 -21.91 6.87
N LEU A 557 -5.62 -22.13 5.58
CA LEU A 557 -4.65 -21.85 4.51
C LEU A 557 -4.33 -20.36 4.45
N ASP A 558 -5.33 -19.49 4.58
CA ASP A 558 -5.19 -18.03 4.66
C ASP A 558 -4.30 -17.62 5.83
N ARG A 559 -4.43 -18.30 6.98
CA ARG A 559 -3.56 -18.07 8.13
C ARG A 559 -2.11 -18.47 7.83
N GLN A 560 -1.89 -19.65 7.25
CA GLN A 560 -0.55 -20.14 6.93
C GLN A 560 0.15 -19.27 5.87
N ILE A 561 -0.57 -18.91 4.79
CA ILE A 561 -0.09 -17.96 3.77
C ILE A 561 0.34 -16.67 4.43
N LYS A 562 -0.47 -16.16 5.35
CA LYS A 562 -0.20 -14.92 6.07
C LYS A 562 1.01 -15.03 7.00
N GLU A 563 1.18 -16.14 7.70
CA GLU A 563 2.30 -16.38 8.61
C GLU A 563 3.63 -16.41 7.84
N LEU A 564 3.65 -17.11 6.71
CA LEU A 564 4.81 -17.15 5.82
C LEU A 564 5.08 -15.80 5.15
N THR A 565 4.04 -15.06 4.76
CA THR A 565 4.19 -13.70 4.20
C THR A 565 4.79 -12.75 5.24
N LEU A 566 4.41 -12.87 6.51
CA LEU A 566 5.02 -12.08 7.59
C LEU A 566 6.47 -12.49 7.85
N ARG A 567 6.80 -13.78 7.76
CA ARG A 567 8.19 -14.26 7.88
C ARG A 567 9.04 -13.74 6.71
N PHE A 568 8.49 -13.73 5.50
CA PHE A 568 9.11 -13.14 4.32
C PHE A 568 9.37 -11.64 4.50
N ASP A 569 8.37 -10.87 4.95
CA ASP A 569 8.53 -9.44 5.25
C ASP A 569 9.59 -9.18 6.34
N SER A 570 9.65 -10.07 7.34
CA SER A 570 10.63 -10.01 8.43
C SER A 570 12.05 -10.32 7.92
N LEU A 571 12.20 -11.30 7.04
CA LEU A 571 13.46 -11.64 6.39
C LEU A 571 13.95 -10.45 5.55
N LEU A 572 13.07 -9.86 4.73
CA LEU A 572 13.35 -8.67 3.94
C LEU A 572 13.81 -7.50 4.83
N THR A 573 13.16 -7.30 5.97
CA THR A 573 13.52 -6.27 6.94
C THR A 573 14.89 -6.54 7.59
N THR A 574 15.19 -7.80 7.89
CA THR A 574 16.45 -8.22 8.51
C THR A 574 17.62 -8.00 7.56
N VAL A 575 17.51 -8.49 6.33
CA VAL A 575 18.48 -8.28 5.24
C VAL A 575 18.78 -6.79 5.05
N GLN A 576 17.76 -5.95 5.12
CA GLN A 576 17.88 -4.49 5.01
C GLN A 576 18.63 -3.84 6.19
N GLN A 577 18.43 -4.32 7.42
CA GLN A 577 19.11 -3.80 8.61
C GLN A 577 20.58 -4.23 8.68
N SER A 578 20.89 -5.42 8.18
CA SER A 578 22.26 -5.95 8.12
C SER A 578 23.10 -5.36 6.97
N CYS A 579 22.49 -4.63 6.03
CA CYS A 579 23.16 -4.13 4.82
C CYS A 579 23.21 -2.58 4.74
N PRO A 580 24.32 -1.95 5.16
CA PRO A 580 24.53 -0.49 5.03
C PRO A 580 24.48 0.01 3.59
N LEU A 581 24.90 -0.80 2.61
CA LEU A 581 24.91 -0.45 1.19
C LEU A 581 23.48 -0.27 0.63
N LEU A 582 22.52 -1.10 1.08
CA LEU A 582 21.09 -0.95 0.75
C LEU A 582 20.55 0.41 1.21
N SER A 583 20.93 0.81 2.42
CA SER A 583 20.51 2.08 3.01
C SER A 583 21.15 3.28 2.31
N ALA A 584 22.32 3.10 1.68
CA ALA A 584 23.03 4.14 0.92
C ALA A 584 22.54 4.25 -0.54
N LEU A 585 22.27 3.13 -1.20
CA LEU A 585 21.74 3.09 -2.56
C LEU A 585 20.31 3.63 -2.64
N LYS A 586 19.46 3.32 -1.65
CA LYS A 586 18.12 3.94 -1.50
C LYS A 586 18.16 5.43 -1.19
N LYS A 587 19.27 5.98 -0.69
CA LYS A 587 19.45 7.44 -0.50
C LYS A 587 19.73 8.18 -1.81
N GLN A 588 20.07 7.46 -2.88
CA GLN A 588 20.26 7.99 -4.24
C GLN A 588 19.05 7.68 -5.13
N GLU A 589 17.84 8.11 -4.72
CA GLU A 589 16.72 8.28 -5.66
C GLU A 589 17.11 9.39 -6.67
N ARG A 590 17.83 9.01 -7.72
CA ARG A 590 18.18 9.91 -8.81
C ARG A 590 17.07 9.84 -9.86
N THR A 591 16.27 10.89 -9.92
CA THR A 591 15.45 11.16 -11.10
C THR A 591 16.36 11.69 -12.20
N VAL A 592 16.24 11.14 -13.40
CA VAL A 592 17.02 11.63 -14.54
C VAL A 592 16.59 13.05 -14.92
N SER A 593 17.54 13.90 -15.24
CA SER A 593 17.28 15.24 -15.77
C SER A 593 17.07 15.22 -17.29
N ALA A 594 16.35 16.23 -17.80
CA ALA A 594 16.17 16.39 -19.24
C ALA A 594 17.51 16.57 -20.00
N GLY A 595 18.52 17.17 -19.36
CA GLY A 595 19.86 17.32 -19.92
C GLY A 595 20.58 15.99 -20.11
N GLU A 596 20.54 15.12 -19.10
CA GLU A 596 21.11 13.77 -19.19
C GLU A 596 20.41 12.94 -20.28
N LEU A 597 19.10 13.06 -20.41
CA LEU A 597 18.35 12.39 -21.48
C LEU A 597 18.63 12.98 -22.86
N GLN A 598 18.89 14.27 -22.97
CA GLN A 598 19.30 14.88 -24.23
C GLN A 598 20.63 14.30 -24.71
N ASP A 599 21.62 14.16 -23.82
CA ASP A 599 22.91 13.54 -24.12
C ASP A 599 22.74 12.07 -24.52
N TRP A 600 21.88 11.34 -23.81
CA TRP A 600 21.53 9.98 -24.16
C TRP A 600 20.85 9.89 -25.53
N CYS A 601 19.87 10.75 -25.81
CA CYS A 601 19.15 10.80 -27.09
C CYS A 601 20.09 11.07 -28.28
N LYS A 602 21.09 11.93 -28.07
CA LYS A 602 22.12 12.24 -29.06
C LYS A 602 22.95 11.00 -29.42
N ASN A 603 23.38 10.24 -28.41
CA ASN A 603 24.16 9.02 -28.61
C ASN A 603 23.30 7.89 -29.23
N ALA A 604 22.06 7.73 -28.77
CA ALA A 604 21.15 6.70 -29.23
C ALA A 604 20.43 7.04 -30.57
N GLN A 605 20.61 8.26 -31.09
CA GLN A 605 19.89 8.81 -32.25
C GLN A 605 18.37 8.63 -32.13
N THR A 606 17.83 8.93 -30.95
CA THR A 606 16.45 8.66 -30.56
C THR A 606 15.75 9.96 -30.14
N ALA A 607 14.43 10.02 -30.30
CA ALA A 607 13.59 10.96 -29.57
C ALA A 607 12.74 10.23 -28.51
N ILE A 608 12.69 10.75 -27.29
CA ILE A 608 11.79 10.31 -26.23
C ILE A 608 10.52 11.16 -26.29
N LEU A 609 9.37 10.49 -26.29
CA LEU A 609 8.06 11.11 -26.13
C LEU A 609 7.46 10.62 -24.81
N GLU A 610 7.53 11.46 -23.78
CA GLU A 610 6.94 11.16 -22.48
C GLU A 610 5.61 11.89 -22.32
N TYR A 611 4.60 11.16 -21.85
CA TYR A 611 3.24 11.63 -21.71
C TYR A 611 2.86 11.80 -20.25
N PHE A 612 2.09 12.83 -19.90
CA PHE A 612 1.49 12.97 -18.58
C PHE A 612 0.03 13.38 -18.73
N LEU A 613 -0.88 12.52 -18.27
CA LEU A 613 -2.31 12.73 -18.41
C LEU A 613 -2.84 13.58 -17.26
N LEU A 614 -3.37 14.75 -17.57
CA LEU A 614 -4.16 15.58 -16.66
C LEU A 614 -5.65 15.32 -16.92
N GLU A 615 -6.52 15.87 -16.07
CA GLU A 615 -7.97 15.70 -16.17
C GLU A 615 -8.53 16.17 -17.54
N ASN A 616 -8.03 17.30 -18.04
CA ASN A 616 -8.57 17.96 -19.25
C ASN A 616 -7.52 18.19 -20.35
N SER A 617 -6.27 17.81 -20.13
CA SER A 617 -5.17 18.01 -21.08
C SER A 617 -4.12 16.90 -20.97
N LEU A 618 -3.33 16.77 -22.02
CA LEU A 618 -2.19 15.88 -22.11
C LEU A 618 -0.92 16.73 -22.20
N VAL A 619 0.04 16.49 -21.32
CA VAL A 619 1.37 17.10 -21.43
C VAL A 619 2.29 16.12 -22.15
N ILE A 620 2.97 16.58 -23.19
CA ILE A 620 3.92 15.80 -23.98
C ILE A 620 5.31 16.43 -23.81
N PHE A 621 6.23 15.69 -23.21
CA PHE A 621 7.65 16.02 -23.12
C PHE A 621 8.38 15.31 -24.27
N ALA A 622 8.77 16.07 -25.29
CA ALA A 622 9.58 15.59 -26.40
C ALA A 622 11.05 15.95 -26.17
N ILE A 623 11.90 14.94 -26.02
CA ILE A 623 13.35 15.11 -25.77
C ILE A 623 14.11 14.47 -26.92
N ASN A 624 15.02 15.21 -27.54
CA ASN A 624 15.95 14.71 -28.54
C ASN A 624 17.29 15.46 -28.44
N ASP A 625 18.18 15.27 -29.42
CA ASP A 625 19.47 15.95 -29.50
C ASP A 625 19.40 17.49 -29.54
N SER A 626 18.25 18.07 -29.96
CA SER A 626 17.98 19.51 -29.97
C SER A 626 17.51 20.06 -28.62
N GLY A 627 17.11 19.19 -27.68
CA GLY A 627 16.70 19.53 -26.32
C GLY A 627 15.28 19.09 -25.95
N LEU A 628 14.80 19.62 -24.83
CA LEU A 628 13.44 19.40 -24.32
C LEU A 628 12.44 20.40 -24.94
N ARG A 629 11.33 19.86 -25.45
CA ARG A 629 10.11 20.59 -25.80
C ARG A 629 8.95 20.05 -24.99
N VAL A 630 8.11 20.95 -24.49
CA VAL A 630 6.90 20.57 -23.76
C VAL A 630 5.68 21.17 -24.45
N GLU A 631 4.72 20.32 -24.78
CA GLU A 631 3.43 20.70 -25.37
C GLU A 631 2.29 20.31 -24.43
N GLU A 632 1.33 21.22 -24.25
CA GLU A 632 0.10 20.97 -23.50
C GLU A 632 -1.06 20.91 -24.50
N VAL A 633 -1.63 19.73 -24.68
CA VAL A 633 -2.65 19.43 -25.68
C VAL A 633 -3.99 19.26 -24.98
N PRO A 634 -5.01 20.09 -25.27
CA PRO A 634 -6.36 19.89 -24.72
C PRO A 634 -6.93 18.53 -25.14
N LEU A 635 -7.50 17.79 -24.20
CA LEU A 635 -8.15 16.52 -24.50
C LEU A 635 -9.59 16.74 -24.97
N PRO A 636 -10.03 16.06 -26.05
CA PRO A 636 -11.43 16.14 -26.47
C PRO A 636 -12.35 15.46 -25.44
N GLY A 637 -13.58 15.96 -25.33
CA GLY A 637 -14.64 15.24 -24.62
C GLY A 637 -14.78 13.81 -25.16
N GLY A 638 -14.81 12.82 -24.27
CA GLY A 638 -14.84 11.40 -24.66
C GLY A 638 -13.49 10.80 -25.06
N PHE A 639 -12.35 11.41 -24.71
CA PHE A 639 -11.02 10.87 -25.00
C PHE A 639 -10.83 9.40 -24.58
N THR A 640 -11.31 9.02 -23.38
CA THR A 640 -11.29 7.62 -22.92
C THR A 640 -12.10 6.70 -23.83
N ALA A 641 -13.24 7.18 -24.35
CA ALA A 641 -14.05 6.42 -25.30
C ALA A 641 -13.36 6.29 -26.66
N LEU A 642 -12.66 7.34 -27.13
CA LEU A 642 -11.85 7.29 -28.35
C LEU A 642 -10.75 6.22 -28.26
N LEU A 643 -10.04 6.15 -27.13
CA LEU A 643 -9.05 5.10 -26.86
C LEU A 643 -9.69 3.71 -26.79
N GLY A 644 -10.85 3.60 -26.16
CA GLY A 644 -11.64 2.37 -26.11
C GLY A 644 -12.02 1.87 -27.51
N GLN A 645 -12.52 2.76 -28.37
CA GLN A 645 -12.85 2.46 -29.76
C GLN A 645 -11.62 1.99 -30.54
N PHE A 646 -10.51 2.72 -30.45
CA PHE A 646 -9.25 2.33 -31.10
C PHE A 646 -8.82 0.94 -30.64
N ARG A 647 -8.77 0.69 -29.34
CA ARG A 647 -8.36 -0.61 -28.79
C ARG A 647 -9.30 -1.73 -29.21
N GLN A 648 -10.62 -1.51 -29.12
CA GLN A 648 -11.61 -2.50 -29.53
C GLN A 648 -11.45 -2.87 -31.00
N SER A 649 -11.23 -1.87 -31.87
CA SER A 649 -11.09 -2.08 -33.31
C SER A 649 -9.89 -2.94 -33.70
N ILE A 650 -8.81 -2.93 -32.90
CA ILE A 650 -7.57 -3.70 -33.20
C ILE A 650 -7.40 -4.97 -32.37
N SER A 651 -8.19 -5.17 -31.30
CA SER A 651 -8.08 -6.34 -30.41
C SER A 651 -9.20 -7.37 -30.59
N ALA A 652 -10.29 -7.03 -31.29
CA ALA A 652 -11.39 -7.96 -31.55
C ALA A 652 -10.94 -9.11 -32.47
N VAL A 653 -11.27 -10.34 -32.09
CA VAL A 653 -10.95 -11.58 -32.83
C VAL A 653 -12.02 -11.85 -33.91
N ASP A 654 -13.27 -11.49 -33.65
CA ASP A 654 -14.45 -11.77 -34.50
C ASP A 654 -14.57 -10.89 -35.74
N ILE A 655 -13.51 -10.19 -36.18
CA ILE A 655 -13.57 -9.28 -37.32
C ILE A 655 -13.99 -10.02 -38.61
N TYR A 656 -13.94 -11.35 -38.65
CA TYR A 656 -14.13 -12.15 -39.86
C TYR A 656 -15.35 -13.08 -39.85
N GLU A 657 -16.22 -12.99 -38.83
CA GLU A 657 -17.46 -13.77 -38.79
C GLU A 657 -18.66 -13.04 -39.43
N ASP A 658 -18.59 -11.71 -39.52
CA ASP A 658 -19.63 -10.83 -40.04
C ASP A 658 -19.00 -9.64 -40.80
N ASP A 659 -19.16 -9.64 -42.13
CA ASP A 659 -18.62 -8.62 -43.04
C ASP A 659 -19.05 -7.20 -42.66
N GLN A 660 -20.27 -7.02 -42.15
CA GLN A 660 -20.79 -5.70 -41.79
C GLN A 660 -20.13 -5.18 -40.50
N ARG A 661 -19.92 -6.06 -39.52
CA ARG A 661 -19.22 -5.72 -38.28
C ARG A 661 -17.74 -5.45 -38.54
N ALA A 662 -17.13 -6.19 -39.47
CA ALA A 662 -15.75 -6.00 -39.90
C ALA A 662 -15.53 -4.58 -40.44
N GLU A 663 -16.37 -4.15 -41.37
CA GLU A 663 -16.27 -2.83 -42.00
C GLU A 663 -16.47 -1.70 -40.98
N GLN A 664 -17.43 -1.85 -40.06
CA GLN A 664 -17.64 -0.90 -38.97
C GLN A 664 -16.42 -0.76 -38.05
N LEU A 665 -15.78 -1.87 -37.67
CA LEU A 665 -14.58 -1.85 -36.84
C LEU A 665 -13.40 -1.22 -37.59
N LEU A 666 -13.26 -1.45 -38.90
CA LEU A 666 -12.24 -0.81 -39.72
C LEU A 666 -12.44 0.71 -39.85
N ASP A 667 -13.67 1.17 -40.02
CA ASP A 667 -14.00 2.61 -39.99
C ASP A 667 -13.65 3.24 -38.65
N GLN A 668 -14.04 2.57 -37.55
CA GLN A 668 -13.68 3.00 -36.21
C GLN A 668 -12.17 3.06 -36.03
N TYR A 669 -11.43 2.06 -36.52
CA TYR A 669 -9.98 2.04 -36.50
C TYR A 669 -9.38 3.23 -37.25
N ARG A 670 -9.77 3.46 -38.52
CA ARG A 670 -9.23 4.55 -39.36
C ARG A 670 -9.39 5.92 -38.69
N GLN A 671 -10.59 6.21 -38.21
CA GLN A 671 -10.93 7.49 -37.59
C GLN A 671 -10.19 7.65 -36.24
N SER A 672 -10.24 6.62 -35.39
CA SER A 672 -9.64 6.70 -34.06
C SER A 672 -8.11 6.72 -34.11
N ALA A 673 -7.48 5.93 -34.98
CA ALA A 673 -6.03 5.88 -35.17
C ALA A 673 -5.45 7.22 -35.65
N HIS A 674 -6.12 7.87 -36.60
CA HIS A 674 -5.68 9.18 -37.08
C HIS A 674 -5.93 10.28 -36.04
N ARG A 675 -7.09 10.26 -35.39
CA ARG A 675 -7.40 11.23 -34.32
C ARG A 675 -6.45 11.13 -33.13
N LEU A 676 -6.04 9.91 -32.77
CA LEU A 676 -5.02 9.68 -31.75
C LEU A 676 -3.64 10.15 -32.22
N TYR A 677 -3.25 9.96 -33.49
CA TYR A 677 -2.02 10.56 -34.03
C TYR A 677 -2.01 12.10 -33.89
N ASP A 678 -3.14 12.74 -34.21
CA ASP A 678 -3.31 14.19 -34.11
C ASP A 678 -3.15 14.73 -32.68
N ILE A 679 -3.51 13.93 -31.67
CA ILE A 679 -3.39 14.29 -30.25
C ILE A 679 -2.00 13.92 -29.71
N LEU A 680 -1.50 12.72 -30.01
CA LEU A 680 -0.36 12.12 -29.32
C LEU A 680 1.00 12.40 -29.99
N VAL A 681 1.02 12.64 -31.31
CA VAL A 681 2.28 12.67 -32.09
C VAL A 681 2.43 13.96 -32.88
N LYS A 682 1.38 14.41 -33.56
CA LYS A 682 1.40 15.63 -34.41
C LYS A 682 1.89 16.90 -33.69
N PRO A 683 1.53 17.18 -32.42
CA PRO A 683 1.98 18.40 -31.73
C PRO A 683 3.50 18.50 -31.58
N VAL A 684 4.18 17.35 -31.56
CA VAL A 684 5.63 17.23 -31.38
C VAL A 684 6.34 16.67 -32.61
N GLN A 685 5.66 16.62 -33.76
CA GLN A 685 6.20 16.07 -35.02
C GLN A 685 7.60 16.59 -35.41
N PRO A 686 7.94 17.89 -35.25
CA PRO A 686 9.28 18.40 -35.56
C PRO A 686 10.40 17.80 -34.70
N TYR A 687 10.07 17.23 -33.54
CA TYR A 687 11.02 16.67 -32.58
C TYR A 687 11.23 15.16 -32.76
N LEU A 688 10.48 14.51 -33.67
CA LEU A 688 10.63 13.09 -33.93
C LEU A 688 11.98 12.76 -34.58
N ARG A 689 12.44 11.53 -34.38
CA ARG A 689 13.60 10.93 -35.04
C ARG A 689 13.19 9.58 -35.63
N GLN A 690 14.03 8.99 -36.47
CA GLN A 690 13.74 7.64 -37.02
C GLN A 690 13.53 6.59 -35.92
N ARG A 691 14.13 6.79 -34.74
CA ARG A 691 13.91 5.94 -33.56
C ARG A 691 13.16 6.73 -32.50
N LEU A 692 12.06 6.17 -32.02
CA LEU A 692 11.21 6.76 -30.98
C LEU A 692 11.19 5.87 -29.73
N MET A 693 11.14 6.53 -28.58
CA MET A 693 10.88 5.90 -27.29
C MET A 693 9.63 6.52 -26.67
N ALA A 694 8.53 5.79 -26.61
CA ALA A 694 7.31 6.24 -25.96
C ALA A 694 7.35 5.91 -24.46
N VAL A 695 7.07 6.91 -23.63
CA VAL A 695 6.89 6.75 -22.18
C VAL A 695 5.45 7.16 -21.86
N PRO A 696 4.47 6.25 -22.07
CA PRO A 696 3.06 6.53 -21.85
C PRO A 696 2.72 6.83 -20.37
N ASP A 697 1.49 7.26 -20.14
CA ASP A 697 0.91 7.44 -18.81
C ASP A 697 -0.56 7.01 -18.80
N GLY A 698 -0.96 6.34 -17.73
CA GLY A 698 -2.35 5.93 -17.53
C GLY A 698 -2.88 5.00 -18.62
N ILE A 699 -4.02 5.35 -19.21
CA ILE A 699 -4.66 4.57 -20.27
C ILE A 699 -3.84 4.52 -21.57
N LEU A 700 -2.83 5.39 -21.74
CA LEU A 700 -1.98 5.42 -22.92
C LEU A 700 -1.02 4.23 -22.99
N ASP A 701 -0.76 3.54 -21.87
CA ASP A 701 0.05 2.32 -21.86
C ASP A 701 -0.55 1.21 -22.76
N TYR A 702 -1.84 1.31 -23.09
CA TYR A 702 -2.54 0.37 -23.98
C TYR A 702 -2.47 0.75 -25.47
N VAL A 703 -1.73 1.80 -25.84
CA VAL A 703 -1.70 2.30 -27.22
C VAL A 703 -0.51 1.71 -27.99
N PRO A 704 -0.75 0.87 -29.02
CA PRO A 704 0.26 0.54 -30.01
C PRO A 704 0.52 1.75 -30.93
N PHE A 705 1.49 2.60 -30.58
CA PHE A 705 1.89 3.78 -31.36
C PHE A 705 2.27 3.40 -32.81
N ALA A 706 2.77 2.19 -33.03
CA ALA A 706 3.08 1.63 -34.35
C ALA A 706 1.88 1.62 -35.30
N ALA A 707 0.67 1.43 -34.78
CA ALA A 707 -0.58 1.35 -35.53
C ALA A 707 -1.30 2.71 -35.66
N LEU A 708 -0.71 3.82 -35.22
CA LEU A 708 -1.29 5.15 -35.46
C LEU A 708 -1.15 5.55 -36.94
N LEU A 709 -2.13 6.30 -37.45
CA LEU A 709 -2.16 6.73 -38.85
C LEU A 709 -1.77 8.20 -38.99
N GLU A 710 -0.71 8.49 -39.74
CA GLU A 710 -0.24 9.87 -39.95
C GLU A 710 -1.21 10.71 -40.80
N LYS A 711 -2.06 10.06 -41.58
CA LYS A 711 -3.09 10.68 -42.42
C LYS A 711 -4.37 9.86 -42.35
N GLU A 712 -5.50 10.55 -42.40
CA GLU A 712 -6.80 9.91 -42.59
C GLU A 712 -6.81 9.05 -43.86
N GLN A 713 -7.47 7.90 -43.80
CA GLN A 713 -7.58 6.96 -44.91
C GLN A 713 -9.05 6.80 -45.33
N PRO A 714 -9.35 6.74 -46.64
CA PRO A 714 -10.72 6.57 -47.13
C PRO A 714 -11.28 5.18 -46.81
N GLY A 715 -12.59 5.07 -46.93
CA GLY A 715 -13.45 3.92 -46.59
C GLY A 715 -13.28 2.64 -47.43
N GLU A 716 -12.13 2.37 -48.05
CA GLU A 716 -12.02 1.33 -49.10
C GLU A 716 -11.47 -0.03 -48.60
N GLY A 717 -12.29 -0.78 -47.86
CA GLY A 717 -12.13 -2.23 -47.61
C GLY A 717 -10.81 -2.73 -46.97
N LEU A 718 -10.69 -4.06 -46.82
CA LEU A 718 -9.53 -4.73 -46.20
C LEU A 718 -8.24 -4.66 -47.06
N PHE A 719 -8.37 -4.47 -48.37
CA PHE A 719 -7.28 -4.67 -49.34
C PHE A 719 -6.19 -3.60 -49.30
N GLU A 720 -6.45 -2.43 -48.72
CA GLU A 720 -5.47 -1.33 -48.67
C GLU A 720 -4.68 -1.24 -47.36
N LEU A 721 -5.05 -2.00 -46.31
CA LEU A 721 -4.43 -1.94 -44.99
C LEU A 721 -2.90 -2.08 -45.05
N GLY A 722 -2.41 -2.99 -45.90
CA GLY A 722 -0.98 -3.22 -46.14
C GLY A 722 -0.22 -2.03 -46.73
N SER A 723 -0.88 -0.93 -47.10
CA SER A 723 -0.30 0.31 -47.67
C SER A 723 -0.54 1.55 -46.80
N TYR A 724 -1.31 1.44 -45.72
CA TYR A 724 -1.67 2.60 -44.89
C TYR A 724 -0.45 3.30 -44.28
N PRO A 725 -0.52 4.63 -44.05
CA PRO A 725 0.57 5.44 -43.53
C PRO A 725 0.72 5.26 -42.00
N TYR A 726 0.97 4.02 -41.58
CA TYR A 726 1.27 3.68 -40.20
C TYR A 726 2.55 4.36 -39.74
N LEU A 727 2.58 4.83 -38.49
CA LEU A 727 3.75 5.47 -37.88
C LEU A 727 5.00 4.57 -37.94
N VAL A 728 4.81 3.24 -37.83
CA VAL A 728 5.88 2.24 -37.91
C VAL A 728 6.65 2.26 -39.24
N ARG A 729 6.09 2.82 -40.32
CA ARG A 729 6.78 2.92 -41.62
C ARG A 729 7.95 3.89 -41.60
N ARG A 730 7.90 4.91 -40.74
CA ARG A 730 8.93 5.94 -40.65
C ARG A 730 9.74 5.85 -39.36
N HIS A 731 9.15 5.26 -38.33
CA HIS A 731 9.71 5.28 -36.98
C HIS A 731 9.78 3.87 -36.38
N SER A 732 10.96 3.45 -35.90
CA SER A 732 11.04 2.34 -34.96
C SER A 732 10.53 2.84 -33.61
N ILE A 733 9.78 2.00 -32.90
CA ILE A 733 9.09 2.39 -31.67
C ILE A 733 9.47 1.41 -30.56
N GLY A 734 10.06 1.95 -29.50
CA GLY A 734 10.19 1.26 -28.22
C GLY A 734 9.39 1.96 -27.12
N TYR A 735 9.28 1.29 -25.99
CA TYR A 735 8.49 1.72 -24.84
C TYR A 735 9.34 1.74 -23.56
N SER A 736 8.96 2.55 -22.59
CA SER A 736 9.46 2.46 -21.22
C SER A 736 8.39 2.91 -20.22
N TYR A 737 8.46 2.43 -18.99
CA TYR A 737 7.57 2.88 -17.90
C TYR A 737 7.97 4.27 -17.37
N SER A 738 9.26 4.60 -17.40
CA SER A 738 9.81 5.92 -17.11
C SER A 738 11.16 6.11 -17.80
N ALA A 739 11.60 7.35 -17.98
CA ALA A 739 12.91 7.61 -18.55
C ALA A 739 14.04 7.25 -17.57
N THR A 740 13.81 7.43 -16.28
CA THR A 740 14.73 7.04 -15.20
C THR A 740 14.97 5.53 -15.21
N LEU A 741 13.91 4.72 -15.32
CA LEU A 741 14.06 3.26 -15.38
C LEU A 741 14.80 2.83 -16.64
N LEU A 742 14.50 3.45 -17.80
CA LEU A 742 15.18 3.12 -19.05
C LEU A 742 16.71 3.17 -18.90
N LEU A 743 17.23 4.27 -18.35
CA LEU A 743 18.67 4.38 -18.11
C LEU A 743 19.17 3.34 -17.11
N GLN A 744 18.42 3.07 -16.03
CA GLN A 744 18.78 2.03 -15.06
C GLN A 744 18.84 0.62 -15.69
N MET A 745 17.94 0.31 -16.63
CA MET A 745 17.92 -0.96 -17.36
C MET A 745 19.10 -1.06 -18.34
N GLU A 746 19.46 0.03 -19.01
CA GLU A 746 20.59 0.06 -19.95
C GLU A 746 21.96 0.04 -19.24
N GLU A 747 22.12 0.80 -18.16
CA GLU A 747 23.34 0.83 -17.34
C GLU A 747 23.53 -0.45 -16.51
N LYS A 748 22.53 -1.36 -16.49
CA LYS A 748 22.63 -2.61 -15.73
C LYS A 748 23.79 -3.45 -16.25
N GLN A 749 24.72 -3.75 -15.35
CA GLN A 749 25.67 -4.84 -15.50
C GLN A 749 25.07 -6.09 -14.86
N HIS A 750 25.15 -7.23 -15.55
CA HIS A 750 24.70 -8.49 -14.96
C HIS A 750 25.67 -8.90 -13.86
N ILE A 751 25.13 -9.35 -12.73
CA ILE A 751 25.90 -9.86 -11.59
C ILE A 751 26.68 -11.10 -12.04
N TRP A 752 25.97 -11.99 -12.74
CA TRP A 752 26.54 -13.17 -13.37
C TRP A 752 26.40 -13.04 -14.89
N PRO A 753 27.46 -13.30 -15.67
CA PRO A 753 27.31 -13.33 -17.12
C PRO A 753 26.29 -14.42 -17.50
N PRO A 754 25.49 -14.22 -18.56
CA PRO A 754 24.59 -15.26 -19.02
C PRO A 754 25.35 -16.55 -19.36
N GLU A 755 24.87 -17.69 -18.86
CA GLU A 755 25.51 -19.00 -19.06
C GLU A 755 25.26 -19.55 -20.47
N GLN A 756 24.16 -19.14 -21.09
CA GLN A 756 23.76 -19.56 -22.43
C GLN A 756 23.08 -18.46 -23.24
N SER A 757 23.02 -18.65 -24.56
CA SER A 757 22.46 -17.66 -25.49
C SER A 757 20.93 -17.54 -25.39
N PHE A 758 20.23 -18.64 -25.17
CA PHE A 758 18.79 -18.72 -25.29
C PHE A 758 18.21 -19.87 -24.45
N CYS A 759 17.07 -19.62 -23.81
CA CYS A 759 16.19 -20.66 -23.30
C CYS A 759 14.75 -20.36 -23.73
N GLY A 760 14.15 -21.27 -24.49
CA GLY A 760 12.75 -21.19 -24.91
C GLY A 760 11.87 -22.18 -24.15
N ILE A 761 10.67 -21.76 -23.78
CA ILE A 761 9.72 -22.53 -22.98
C ILE A 761 8.39 -22.62 -23.73
N ALA A 762 7.95 -23.84 -24.04
CA ALA A 762 6.67 -24.12 -24.69
C ALA A 762 6.01 -25.39 -24.11
N PRO A 763 5.10 -25.25 -23.13
CA PRO A 763 4.38 -26.38 -22.54
C PRO A 763 3.40 -27.06 -23.50
N ASP A 764 3.09 -28.33 -23.24
CA ASP A 764 2.06 -29.08 -23.98
C ASP A 764 0.66 -28.77 -23.47
N PHE A 765 -0.21 -28.29 -24.36
CA PHE A 765 -1.63 -28.01 -24.09
C PHE A 765 -2.58 -28.91 -24.90
N ARG A 766 -2.08 -30.00 -25.48
CA ARG A 766 -2.89 -30.95 -26.27
C ARG A 766 -3.55 -31.96 -25.32
N GLY A 767 -4.88 -32.07 -25.35
CA GLY A 767 -5.63 -33.06 -24.57
C GLY A 767 -7.06 -32.66 -24.19
N PRO A 768 -7.99 -33.63 -24.00
CA PRO A 768 -9.40 -33.35 -23.70
C PRO A 768 -9.63 -32.76 -22.30
N GLN A 769 -8.71 -32.95 -21.34
CA GLN A 769 -8.83 -32.40 -19.98
C GLN A 769 -8.68 -30.87 -19.88
N TRP A 770 -8.10 -30.20 -20.89
CA TRP A 770 -7.83 -28.76 -20.84
C TRP A 770 -9.07 -27.88 -21.04
N GLY A 771 -10.11 -28.41 -21.70
CA GLY A 771 -11.40 -27.73 -21.87
C GLY A 771 -12.11 -27.40 -20.54
N ALA A 772 -11.72 -28.04 -19.43
CA ALA A 772 -12.29 -27.79 -18.10
C ALA A 772 -11.73 -26.54 -17.39
N TYR A 773 -10.65 -25.94 -17.89
CA TYR A 773 -10.05 -24.72 -17.32
C TYR A 773 -10.60 -23.42 -17.93
N GLY A 774 -11.42 -23.50 -18.98
CA GLY A 774 -12.14 -22.36 -19.54
C GLY A 774 -13.12 -21.78 -18.52
N HIS A 775 -13.09 -20.46 -18.32
CA HIS A 775 -14.00 -19.73 -17.42
C HIS A 775 -15.49 -19.79 -17.82
N ARG A 776 -15.87 -20.56 -18.86
CA ARG A 776 -17.25 -20.64 -19.40
C ARG A 776 -17.67 -22.01 -19.94
N GLY A 777 -17.22 -23.13 -19.38
CA GLY A 777 -17.90 -24.44 -19.56
C GLY A 777 -18.06 -24.95 -21.01
N ALA A 778 -17.28 -24.45 -21.97
CA ALA A 778 -17.14 -24.98 -23.32
C ALA A 778 -15.67 -25.37 -23.53
N VAL A 779 -15.43 -26.46 -24.25
CA VAL A 779 -14.09 -26.82 -24.74
C VAL A 779 -13.73 -25.78 -25.79
N ASP A 780 -13.04 -24.72 -25.38
CA ASP A 780 -12.56 -23.69 -26.30
C ASP A 780 -11.34 -24.26 -27.05
N ASP A 781 -11.44 -24.41 -28.37
CA ASP A 781 -10.31 -24.81 -29.23
C ASP A 781 -9.13 -23.82 -29.08
N ASP A 782 -9.40 -22.59 -28.65
CA ASP A 782 -8.43 -21.52 -28.38
C ASP A 782 -7.48 -21.79 -27.18
N LEU A 783 -7.75 -22.83 -26.37
CA LEU A 783 -6.83 -23.24 -25.31
C LEU A 783 -5.70 -24.15 -25.82
N GLN A 784 -5.81 -24.71 -27.02
CA GLN A 784 -4.72 -25.50 -27.62
C GLN A 784 -3.73 -24.56 -28.32
N LEU A 785 -2.47 -24.57 -27.87
CA LEU A 785 -1.36 -23.95 -28.59
C LEU A 785 -0.70 -25.01 -29.48
N LEU A 786 -1.02 -25.00 -30.77
CA LEU A 786 -0.50 -25.92 -31.79
C LEU A 786 0.88 -25.50 -32.34
N TYR A 787 1.21 -24.21 -32.32
CA TYR A 787 2.41 -23.64 -32.92
C TYR A 787 3.45 -23.13 -31.90
N ASN A 788 3.15 -23.16 -30.59
CA ASN A 788 4.10 -22.73 -29.55
C ASN A 788 5.40 -23.57 -29.51
N MET A 789 5.30 -24.90 -29.60
CA MET A 789 6.46 -25.79 -29.65
C MET A 789 7.27 -25.62 -30.94
N PRO A 790 6.65 -25.62 -32.15
CA PRO A 790 7.35 -25.27 -33.39
C PRO A 790 8.07 -23.92 -33.37
N GLU A 791 7.50 -22.90 -32.72
CA GLU A 791 8.12 -21.59 -32.51
C GLU A 791 9.43 -21.72 -31.73
N VAL A 792 9.37 -22.32 -30.53
CA VAL A 792 10.54 -22.52 -29.66
C VAL A 792 11.61 -23.37 -30.33
N ASP A 793 11.23 -24.47 -30.98
CA ASP A 793 12.17 -25.36 -31.68
C ASP A 793 12.89 -24.62 -32.82
N SER A 794 12.19 -23.73 -33.52
CA SER A 794 12.76 -22.92 -34.60
C SER A 794 13.73 -21.88 -34.07
N LEU A 795 13.40 -21.23 -32.95
CA LEU A 795 14.29 -20.27 -32.28
C LEU A 795 15.53 -20.95 -31.71
N HIS A 796 15.38 -22.13 -31.11
CA HIS A 796 16.51 -22.93 -30.63
C HIS A 796 17.46 -23.30 -31.77
N ARG A 797 16.95 -23.72 -32.94
CA ARG A 797 17.78 -23.95 -34.12
C ARG A 797 18.52 -22.70 -34.61
N LEU A 798 17.90 -21.52 -34.49
CA LEU A 798 18.49 -20.25 -34.91
C LEU A 798 19.58 -19.75 -33.95
N LEU A 799 19.32 -19.82 -32.64
CA LEU A 799 20.11 -19.15 -31.60
C LEU A 799 21.03 -20.08 -30.80
N GLY A 800 20.82 -21.40 -30.88
CA GLY A 800 21.37 -22.37 -29.95
C GLY A 800 20.69 -22.31 -28.58
N GLY A 801 21.34 -22.85 -27.55
CA GLY A 801 20.84 -22.82 -26.17
C GLY A 801 19.90 -23.99 -25.84
N VAL A 802 18.91 -23.76 -24.98
CA VAL A 802 18.00 -24.79 -24.44
C VAL A 802 16.57 -24.59 -24.94
N ALA A 803 15.89 -25.68 -25.25
CA ALA A 803 14.47 -25.71 -25.58
C ALA A 803 13.74 -26.61 -24.57
N LEU A 804 12.90 -26.01 -23.73
CA LEU A 804 12.03 -26.69 -22.79
C LEU A 804 10.65 -26.83 -23.42
N THR A 805 10.41 -27.93 -24.14
CA THR A 805 9.18 -28.16 -24.89
C THR A 805 8.37 -29.34 -24.37
N GLY A 806 7.05 -29.24 -24.49
CA GLY A 806 6.13 -30.27 -24.04
C GLY A 806 6.18 -30.49 -22.53
N ARG A 807 6.42 -31.74 -22.10
CA ARG A 807 6.44 -32.12 -20.67
C ARG A 807 7.70 -31.67 -19.92
N SER A 808 8.75 -31.23 -20.61
CA SER A 808 9.96 -30.70 -19.95
C SER A 808 9.84 -29.21 -19.59
N ALA A 809 8.78 -28.53 -20.05
CA ALA A 809 8.48 -27.13 -19.79
C ALA A 809 7.89 -26.91 -18.38
N VAL A 810 8.62 -27.37 -17.36
CA VAL A 810 8.26 -27.30 -15.95
C VAL A 810 9.00 -26.18 -15.22
N LYS A 811 8.58 -25.86 -13.99
CA LYS A 811 9.14 -24.76 -13.21
C LYS A 811 10.60 -25.03 -12.83
N ASP A 812 10.95 -26.22 -12.38
CA ASP A 812 12.33 -26.56 -12.00
C ASP A 812 13.31 -26.39 -13.17
N SER A 813 12.95 -26.94 -14.34
CA SER A 813 13.73 -26.76 -15.57
C SER A 813 13.92 -25.28 -15.93
N LEU A 814 12.91 -24.43 -15.69
CA LEU A 814 13.05 -22.98 -15.89
C LEU A 814 14.01 -22.37 -14.87
N MET A 815 13.94 -22.77 -13.59
CA MET A 815 14.83 -22.29 -12.52
C MET A 815 16.30 -22.57 -12.85
N ASP A 816 16.59 -23.77 -13.37
CA ASP A 816 17.93 -24.17 -13.82
C ASP A 816 18.46 -23.36 -15.01
N ASN A 817 17.59 -22.62 -15.71
CA ASN A 817 17.93 -21.92 -16.96
C ASN A 817 17.69 -20.39 -16.88
N LEU A 818 17.47 -19.82 -15.68
CA LEU A 818 17.20 -18.38 -15.49
C LEU A 818 18.36 -17.47 -15.93
N PHE A 819 19.59 -17.98 -15.94
CA PHE A 819 20.78 -17.23 -16.38
C PHE A 819 20.99 -17.27 -17.91
N SER A 820 19.91 -17.39 -18.67
CA SER A 820 19.95 -17.30 -20.14
C SER A 820 19.95 -15.84 -20.58
N ARG A 821 20.74 -15.52 -21.62
CA ARG A 821 20.76 -14.16 -22.21
C ARG A 821 19.38 -13.77 -22.74
N ILE A 822 18.68 -14.73 -23.35
CA ILE A 822 17.29 -14.60 -23.81
C ILE A 822 16.44 -15.65 -23.12
N LEU A 823 15.33 -15.21 -22.52
CA LEU A 823 14.23 -16.09 -22.10
C LEU A 823 13.04 -15.87 -23.02
N HIS A 824 12.52 -16.93 -23.62
CA HIS A 824 11.36 -16.85 -24.52
C HIS A 824 10.24 -17.76 -23.99
N PHE A 825 9.08 -17.19 -23.73
CA PHE A 825 7.91 -17.90 -23.24
C PHE A 825 6.85 -17.94 -24.36
N SER A 826 6.57 -19.14 -24.89
CA SER A 826 5.45 -19.40 -25.80
C SER A 826 4.41 -20.27 -25.10
N THR A 827 3.51 -19.60 -24.36
CA THR A 827 2.59 -20.24 -23.42
C THR A 827 1.33 -19.40 -23.17
N HIS A 828 0.37 -19.91 -22.41
CA HIS A 828 -0.76 -19.13 -21.91
C HIS A 828 -0.34 -18.20 -20.77
N ALA A 829 -0.94 -17.02 -20.73
CA ALA A 829 -0.83 -16.08 -19.63
C ALA A 829 -2.23 -15.66 -19.20
N PHE A 830 -2.41 -15.55 -17.88
CA PHE A 830 -3.67 -15.15 -17.27
C PHE A 830 -3.43 -13.88 -16.46
N ALA A 831 -3.98 -12.76 -16.91
CA ALA A 831 -3.92 -11.49 -16.22
C ALA A 831 -5.24 -11.22 -15.48
N PHE A 832 -5.18 -10.79 -14.22
CA PHE A 832 -6.35 -10.44 -13.41
C PHE A 832 -6.34 -8.96 -13.02
N ASP A 833 -7.47 -8.28 -13.23
CA ASP A 833 -7.66 -6.87 -12.85
C ASP A 833 -7.86 -6.69 -11.34
N VAL A 834 -8.41 -7.70 -10.66
CA VAL A 834 -8.60 -7.74 -9.21
C VAL A 834 -7.67 -8.80 -8.65
N ASN A 835 -6.87 -8.46 -7.63
CA ASN A 835 -5.80 -9.30 -7.09
C ASN A 835 -4.72 -9.65 -8.14
N SER A 836 -4.19 -8.60 -8.80
CA SER A 836 -3.26 -8.69 -9.93
C SER A 836 -2.00 -9.51 -9.66
N GLU A 837 -1.58 -9.63 -8.40
CA GLU A 837 -0.50 -10.53 -7.97
C GLU A 837 -0.77 -11.99 -8.33
N ASN A 838 -2.02 -12.40 -8.48
CA ASN A 838 -2.38 -13.76 -8.92
C ASN A 838 -2.30 -13.97 -10.43
N SER A 839 -1.91 -12.96 -11.21
CA SER A 839 -1.63 -13.14 -12.64
C SER A 839 -0.46 -14.11 -12.82
N TYR A 840 -0.46 -14.95 -13.86
CA TYR A 840 0.56 -15.99 -14.03
C TYR A 840 0.82 -16.39 -15.48
N LEU A 841 2.00 -16.96 -15.71
CA LEU A 841 2.33 -17.75 -16.90
C LEU A 841 2.04 -19.23 -16.63
N ALA A 842 1.41 -19.93 -17.56
CA ALA A 842 1.15 -21.37 -17.43
C ALA A 842 2.39 -22.17 -17.82
N LEU A 843 2.78 -23.14 -16.98
CA LEU A 843 3.81 -24.14 -17.24
C LEU A 843 3.22 -25.55 -17.07
N HIS A 844 3.98 -26.57 -17.42
CA HIS A 844 3.58 -27.96 -17.17
C HIS A 844 3.84 -28.34 -15.70
N SER A 845 2.99 -29.17 -15.10
CA SER A 845 3.17 -29.66 -13.72
C SER A 845 4.12 -30.86 -13.68
N GLU A 846 5.02 -30.86 -12.68
CA GLU A 846 5.96 -31.96 -12.43
C GLU A 846 5.29 -33.14 -11.71
N LYS A 847 4.34 -32.85 -10.83
CA LYS A 847 3.71 -33.82 -9.93
C LYS A 847 2.52 -34.51 -10.58
N GLU A 848 1.81 -33.79 -11.43
CA GLU A 848 0.62 -34.26 -12.11
C GLU A 848 0.76 -33.99 -13.61
N PRO A 849 1.15 -35.01 -14.42
CA PRO A 849 1.48 -34.86 -15.85
C PRO A 849 0.35 -34.32 -16.73
N ASP A 850 -0.85 -34.18 -16.18
CA ASP A 850 -2.05 -33.70 -16.85
C ASP A 850 -2.56 -32.36 -16.25
N GLU A 851 -1.79 -31.71 -15.37
CA GLU A 851 -2.11 -30.40 -14.78
C GLU A 851 -1.13 -29.28 -15.17
N MET A 852 -1.56 -28.03 -15.02
CA MET A 852 -0.71 -26.84 -15.20
C MET A 852 -0.09 -26.39 -13.88
N ALA A 853 1.17 -25.97 -13.93
CA ALA A 853 1.85 -25.25 -12.85
C ALA A 853 1.88 -23.74 -13.17
N PRO A 854 1.27 -22.88 -12.35
CA PRO A 854 1.32 -21.43 -12.55
C PRO A 854 2.66 -20.85 -12.06
N LEU A 855 3.28 -20.00 -12.88
CA LEU A 855 4.37 -19.10 -12.48
C LEU A 855 3.78 -17.70 -12.26
N TYR A 856 3.55 -17.33 -11.00
CA TYR A 856 2.84 -16.10 -10.63
C TYR A 856 3.68 -14.83 -10.77
N LEU A 857 2.98 -13.71 -10.97
CA LEU A 857 3.55 -12.37 -11.04
C LEU A 857 4.44 -12.05 -9.83
N TRP A 858 3.97 -12.35 -8.62
CA TRP A 858 4.75 -12.11 -7.41
C TRP A 858 5.97 -13.04 -7.30
N GLU A 859 5.95 -14.25 -7.88
CA GLU A 859 7.14 -15.11 -7.93
C GLU A 859 8.18 -14.50 -8.87
N ILE A 860 7.75 -14.08 -10.07
CA ILE A 860 8.61 -13.45 -11.07
C ILE A 860 9.30 -12.21 -10.48
N MET A 861 8.58 -11.35 -9.76
CA MET A 861 9.13 -10.14 -9.13
C MET A 861 10.30 -10.39 -8.17
N HIS A 862 10.42 -11.61 -7.64
CA HIS A 862 11.47 -11.98 -6.69
C HIS A 862 12.59 -12.81 -7.33
N LEU A 863 12.52 -13.10 -8.63
CA LEU A 863 13.62 -13.73 -9.36
C LEU A 863 14.79 -12.75 -9.51
N SER A 864 16.00 -13.30 -9.58
CA SER A 864 17.22 -12.55 -9.90
C SER A 864 17.71 -12.92 -11.30
N LEU A 865 17.30 -12.16 -12.31
CA LEU A 865 17.59 -12.47 -13.71
C LEU A 865 18.88 -11.80 -14.19
N SER A 866 19.72 -12.58 -14.87
CA SER A 866 20.84 -12.09 -15.70
C SER A 866 20.47 -12.17 -17.19
N THR A 867 19.26 -11.70 -17.51
CA THR A 867 18.65 -11.80 -18.83
C THR A 867 18.65 -10.45 -19.52
N ASP A 868 19.23 -10.38 -20.72
CA ASP A 868 19.22 -9.17 -21.54
C ASP A 868 17.85 -8.95 -22.21
N MET A 869 17.13 -10.03 -22.55
CA MET A 869 15.81 -9.96 -23.19
C MET A 869 14.87 -11.08 -22.74
N VAL A 870 13.67 -10.70 -22.27
CA VAL A 870 12.54 -11.62 -22.10
C VAL A 870 11.55 -11.38 -23.23
N PHE A 871 11.08 -12.45 -23.87
CA PHE A 871 10.06 -12.39 -24.90
C PHE A 871 8.83 -13.19 -24.43
N LEU A 872 7.70 -12.50 -24.26
CA LEU A 872 6.44 -13.08 -23.80
C LEU A 872 5.51 -13.26 -25.00
N SER A 873 5.67 -14.39 -25.71
CA SER A 873 4.74 -14.88 -26.74
C SER A 873 3.53 -15.53 -26.06
N ALA A 874 2.83 -14.74 -25.24
CA ALA A 874 1.72 -15.18 -24.42
C ALA A 874 0.66 -14.07 -24.34
N CYS A 875 -0.61 -14.45 -24.21
CA CYS A 875 -1.74 -13.53 -24.27
C CYS A 875 -1.68 -12.43 -23.19
N GLN A 876 -1.89 -11.17 -23.60
CA GLN A 876 -2.15 -10.05 -22.66
C GLN A 876 -1.04 -9.81 -21.62
N THR A 877 0.21 -10.16 -21.91
CA THR A 877 1.31 -10.10 -20.93
C THR A 877 1.82 -8.69 -20.64
N GLY A 878 1.57 -7.76 -21.56
CA GLY A 878 1.76 -6.32 -21.36
C GLY A 878 0.57 -5.64 -20.69
N LEU A 879 -0.60 -6.30 -20.65
CA LEU A 879 -1.79 -5.83 -19.95
C LEU A 879 -1.74 -6.17 -18.45
N GLY A 880 -2.51 -5.44 -17.66
CA GLY A 880 -2.63 -5.64 -16.23
C GLY A 880 -3.49 -4.56 -15.57
N ARG A 881 -3.61 -4.58 -14.24
CA ARG A 881 -4.42 -3.59 -13.52
C ARG A 881 -3.79 -2.21 -13.68
N LEU A 882 -4.52 -1.27 -14.30
CA LEU A 882 -4.11 0.13 -14.32
C LEU A 882 -4.39 0.74 -12.95
N THR A 883 -3.33 1.11 -12.25
CA THR A 883 -3.45 1.89 -11.02
C THR A 883 -3.26 3.37 -11.37
N LYS A 884 -4.06 4.25 -10.75
CA LYS A 884 -3.88 5.71 -10.92
C LYS A 884 -2.50 6.20 -10.50
N THR A 885 -1.85 5.43 -9.62
CA THR A 885 -0.73 5.86 -8.80
C THR A 885 0.60 5.20 -9.16
N GLU A 886 0.60 3.95 -9.63
CA GLU A 886 1.82 3.24 -10.03
C GLU A 886 1.88 2.89 -11.53
N GLY A 887 0.80 3.12 -12.30
CA GLY A 887 0.69 2.69 -13.70
C GLY A 887 0.21 1.23 -13.82
N ILE A 888 0.54 0.55 -14.93
CA ILE A 888 0.12 -0.84 -15.16
C ILE A 888 0.88 -1.83 -14.27
N VAL A 889 0.16 -2.70 -13.56
CA VAL A 889 0.72 -3.88 -12.88
C VAL A 889 0.57 -5.11 -13.78
N SER A 890 1.61 -5.46 -14.54
CA SER A 890 1.61 -6.55 -15.53
C SER A 890 2.75 -7.56 -15.33
N LEU A 891 2.66 -8.73 -15.98
CA LEU A 891 3.72 -9.73 -16.01
C LEU A 891 5.02 -9.16 -16.62
N ALA A 892 4.91 -8.35 -17.68
CA ALA A 892 6.07 -7.66 -18.26
C ALA A 892 6.81 -6.79 -17.23
N ARG A 893 6.06 -6.07 -16.39
CA ARG A 893 6.63 -5.25 -15.33
C ARG A 893 7.30 -6.10 -14.24
N ALA A 894 6.76 -7.27 -13.93
CA ALA A 894 7.40 -8.22 -13.01
C ALA A 894 8.78 -8.68 -13.51
N PHE A 895 8.94 -8.93 -14.81
CA PHE A 895 10.25 -9.24 -15.38
C PHE A 895 11.23 -8.06 -15.36
N ALA A 896 10.74 -6.83 -15.51
CA ALA A 896 11.56 -5.62 -15.30
C ALA A 896 12.03 -5.53 -13.84
N PHE A 897 11.15 -5.80 -12.88
CA PHE A 897 11.49 -5.89 -11.45
C PHE A 897 12.52 -6.98 -11.15
N ALA A 898 12.39 -8.15 -11.79
CA ALA A 898 13.34 -9.25 -11.70
C ALA A 898 14.72 -8.94 -12.31
N GLY A 899 14.85 -7.79 -12.99
CA GLY A 899 16.11 -7.28 -13.52
C GLY A 899 16.32 -7.50 -15.01
N THR A 900 15.30 -7.87 -15.78
CA THR A 900 15.45 -7.97 -17.24
C THR A 900 15.72 -6.59 -17.84
N LYS A 901 16.66 -6.48 -18.80
CA LYS A 901 16.95 -5.19 -19.46
C LYS A 901 15.95 -4.80 -20.55
N ASN A 902 15.35 -5.78 -21.22
CA ASN A 902 14.34 -5.57 -22.25
C ASN A 902 13.25 -6.64 -22.19
N ILE A 903 11.99 -6.23 -22.34
CA ILE A 903 10.84 -7.14 -22.33
C ILE A 903 9.99 -6.89 -23.57
N HIS A 904 9.76 -7.93 -24.37
CA HIS A 904 8.73 -7.92 -25.40
C HIS A 904 7.46 -8.57 -24.85
N ALA A 905 6.34 -7.85 -24.93
CA ALA A 905 5.06 -8.30 -24.38
C ALA A 905 3.89 -7.93 -25.29
N THR A 906 2.75 -8.61 -25.14
CA THR A 906 1.56 -8.43 -25.97
C THR A 906 0.51 -7.53 -25.31
N LEU A 907 -0.11 -6.66 -26.09
CA LEU A 907 -1.22 -5.79 -25.66
C LEU A 907 -2.61 -6.45 -25.79
N TRP A 908 -2.73 -7.58 -26.49
CA TRP A 908 -3.95 -8.39 -26.56
C TRP A 908 -3.59 -9.85 -26.84
N SER A 909 -4.59 -10.73 -26.80
CA SER A 909 -4.41 -12.15 -27.15
C SER A 909 -4.12 -12.27 -28.64
N ILE A 910 -3.03 -12.93 -28.99
CA ILE A 910 -2.68 -13.24 -30.37
C ILE A 910 -3.05 -14.71 -30.60
N LYS A 911 -3.79 -14.99 -31.68
CA LYS A 911 -4.12 -16.36 -32.06
C LYS A 911 -2.83 -17.13 -32.35
N ASP A 912 -2.75 -18.35 -31.82
CA ASP A 912 -1.63 -19.25 -32.10
C ASP A 912 -1.72 -19.78 -33.52
N ALA A 913 -1.10 -19.06 -34.45
CA ALA A 913 -1.21 -19.25 -35.88
C ALA A 913 0.12 -18.99 -36.60
N PRO A 914 0.33 -19.55 -37.81
CA PRO A 914 1.56 -19.38 -38.58
C PRO A 914 1.97 -17.93 -38.82
N GLU A 915 0.99 -17.02 -38.95
CA GLU A 915 1.19 -15.59 -39.13
C GLU A 915 1.93 -14.98 -37.93
N GLY A 916 1.40 -15.18 -36.73
CA GLY A 916 1.96 -14.65 -35.48
C GLY A 916 3.37 -15.20 -35.23
N VAL A 917 3.56 -16.52 -35.38
CA VAL A 917 4.88 -17.16 -35.27
C VAL A 917 5.85 -16.62 -36.33
N GLY A 918 5.38 -16.37 -37.55
CA GLY A 918 6.19 -15.79 -38.62
C GLY A 918 6.74 -14.40 -38.28
N LEU A 919 5.95 -13.55 -37.60
CA LEU A 919 6.40 -12.25 -37.12
C LEU A 919 7.50 -12.38 -36.07
N VAL A 920 7.32 -13.26 -35.08
CA VAL A 920 8.30 -13.50 -34.01
C VAL A 920 9.62 -14.03 -34.60
N LEU A 921 9.56 -15.03 -35.48
CA LEU A 921 10.75 -15.56 -36.16
C LEU A 921 11.45 -14.47 -37.01
N GLY A 922 10.68 -13.62 -37.69
CA GLY A 922 11.22 -12.47 -38.45
C GLY A 922 11.99 -11.49 -37.56
N PHE A 923 11.46 -11.19 -36.37
CA PHE A 923 12.12 -10.37 -35.36
C PHE A 923 13.47 -10.97 -34.93
N TYR A 924 13.48 -12.25 -34.50
CA TYR A 924 14.71 -12.90 -34.06
C TYR A 924 15.74 -13.06 -35.18
N LYS A 925 15.30 -13.31 -36.42
CA LYS A 925 16.19 -13.35 -37.59
C LYS A 925 16.88 -12.00 -37.83
N ASN A 926 16.13 -10.91 -37.77
CA ASN A 926 16.68 -9.56 -37.87
C ASN A 926 17.63 -9.24 -36.71
N LEU A 927 17.34 -9.70 -35.50
CA LEU A 927 18.18 -9.49 -34.32
C LEU A 927 19.50 -10.27 -34.42
N TYR A 928 19.45 -11.56 -34.78
CA TYR A 928 20.59 -12.46 -34.74
C TYR A 928 21.47 -12.41 -36.00
N GLU A 929 20.86 -12.50 -37.18
CA GLU A 929 21.63 -12.53 -38.43
C GLU A 929 22.15 -11.15 -38.79
N LYS A 930 21.27 -10.13 -38.73
CA LYS A 930 21.63 -8.75 -39.14
C LYS A 930 22.22 -7.91 -38.01
N GLY A 931 22.15 -8.35 -36.75
CA GLY A 931 22.64 -7.58 -35.60
C GLY A 931 21.90 -6.26 -35.38
N LEU A 932 20.62 -6.18 -35.78
CA LEU A 932 19.86 -4.94 -35.66
C LEU A 932 19.49 -4.64 -34.20
N PRO A 933 19.40 -3.36 -33.80
CA PRO A 933 18.80 -2.96 -32.53
C PRO A 933 17.38 -3.51 -32.38
N LYS A 934 16.93 -3.81 -31.15
CA LYS A 934 15.68 -4.55 -30.90
C LYS A 934 14.44 -3.84 -31.48
N ASP A 935 14.36 -2.51 -31.33
CA ASP A 935 13.28 -1.69 -31.90
C ASP A 935 13.26 -1.72 -33.43
N VAL A 936 14.44 -1.66 -34.05
CA VAL A 936 14.60 -1.72 -35.51
C VAL A 936 14.32 -3.12 -36.04
N ALA A 937 14.75 -4.17 -35.34
CA ALA A 937 14.50 -5.55 -35.71
C ALA A 937 12.99 -5.85 -35.73
N MET A 938 12.24 -5.34 -34.75
CA MET A 938 10.78 -5.48 -34.69
C MET A 938 10.10 -4.69 -35.81
N GLN A 939 10.50 -3.43 -36.01
CA GLN A 939 10.00 -2.60 -37.12
C GLN A 939 10.17 -3.31 -38.48
N GLN A 940 11.36 -3.85 -38.75
CA GLN A 940 11.63 -4.57 -40.00
C GLN A 940 10.80 -5.85 -40.14
N ALA A 941 10.53 -6.55 -39.03
CA ALA A 941 9.64 -7.71 -39.04
C ALA A 941 8.19 -7.30 -39.35
N GLN A 942 7.69 -6.22 -38.75
CA GLN A 942 6.35 -5.67 -38.99
C GLN A 942 6.18 -5.17 -40.43
N LEU A 943 7.20 -4.50 -41.00
CA LEU A 943 7.16 -4.04 -42.39
C LEU A 943 7.19 -5.21 -43.38
N ALA A 944 8.02 -6.23 -43.12
CA ALA A 944 8.04 -7.44 -43.93
C ALA A 944 6.70 -8.20 -43.85
N PHE A 945 6.08 -8.22 -42.66
CA PHE A 945 4.77 -8.82 -42.45
C PHE A 945 3.67 -8.08 -43.25
N LEU A 946 3.62 -6.74 -43.16
CA LEU A 946 2.70 -5.90 -43.92
C LEU A 946 2.84 -6.09 -45.43
N GLU A 947 4.06 -6.23 -45.94
CA GLU A 947 4.31 -6.47 -47.36
C GLU A 947 3.91 -7.89 -47.78
N LYS A 948 4.23 -8.91 -46.97
CA LYS A 948 3.88 -10.31 -47.24
C LYS A 948 2.37 -10.53 -47.32
N TYR A 949 1.62 -9.90 -46.43
CA TYR A 949 0.18 -10.05 -46.30
C TYR A 949 -0.61 -8.90 -46.91
N LYS A 950 0.04 -8.09 -47.75
CA LYS A 950 -0.59 -6.98 -48.45
C LYS A 950 -1.77 -7.47 -49.28
N GLY A 951 -2.92 -6.81 -49.13
CA GLY A 951 -4.16 -7.20 -49.81
C GLY A 951 -4.90 -8.36 -49.16
N THR A 952 -4.51 -8.78 -47.96
CA THR A 952 -5.23 -9.80 -47.17
C THR A 952 -5.68 -9.21 -45.84
N GLU A 953 -6.63 -9.87 -45.18
CA GLU A 953 -7.11 -9.55 -43.86
C GLU A 953 -6.01 -9.53 -42.79
N PHE A 954 -4.94 -10.31 -42.99
CA PHE A 954 -3.81 -10.39 -42.07
C PHE A 954 -3.01 -9.08 -42.01
N ALA A 955 -3.15 -8.17 -42.99
CA ALA A 955 -2.56 -6.84 -42.91
C ALA A 955 -3.15 -5.95 -41.79
N HIS A 956 -4.27 -6.36 -41.19
CA HIS A 956 -4.89 -5.67 -40.07
C HIS A 956 -3.95 -5.58 -38.84
N PRO A 957 -3.89 -4.43 -38.13
CA PRO A 957 -3.02 -4.23 -36.97
C PRO A 957 -3.13 -5.28 -35.86
N HIS A 958 -4.27 -5.97 -35.76
CA HIS A 958 -4.47 -7.09 -34.84
C HIS A 958 -3.32 -8.11 -34.88
N PHE A 959 -2.78 -8.40 -36.07
CA PHE A 959 -1.79 -9.47 -36.26
C PHE A 959 -0.33 -9.02 -36.06
N TRP A 960 -0.03 -7.73 -36.19
CA TRP A 960 1.36 -7.25 -36.22
C TRP A 960 1.69 -6.15 -35.21
N ALA A 961 0.69 -5.44 -34.67
CA ALA A 961 0.88 -4.33 -33.75
C ALA A 961 0.75 -4.73 -32.27
N ALA A 962 0.51 -6.01 -31.97
CA ALA A 962 0.27 -6.52 -30.63
C ALA A 962 1.52 -6.48 -29.74
N PHE A 963 2.71 -6.69 -30.32
CA PHE A 963 3.97 -6.74 -29.58
C PHE A 963 4.56 -5.34 -29.35
N ILE A 964 4.88 -5.04 -28.08
CA ILE A 964 5.62 -3.85 -27.67
C ILE A 964 6.94 -4.26 -27.01
N GLY A 965 8.02 -3.54 -27.31
CA GLY A 965 9.33 -3.74 -26.70
C GLY A 965 9.63 -2.68 -25.65
N ILE A 966 9.78 -3.09 -24.39
CA ILE A 966 9.93 -2.23 -23.20
C ILE A 966 11.37 -2.29 -22.69
N GLY A 967 12.03 -1.15 -22.48
CA GLY A 967 13.38 -1.05 -21.89
C GLY A 967 14.50 -0.93 -22.93
N ASP A 968 15.67 -1.52 -22.64
CA ASP A 968 16.91 -1.39 -23.44
C ASP A 968 16.73 -1.83 -24.90
N ARG A 969 17.09 -0.95 -25.85
CA ARG A 969 16.90 -1.21 -27.30
C ARG A 969 18.19 -1.53 -28.03
N SER A 970 19.32 -1.59 -27.32
CA SER A 970 20.62 -1.88 -27.93
C SER A 970 20.65 -3.24 -28.66
N ALA A 971 21.53 -3.36 -29.65
CA ALA A 971 21.70 -4.62 -30.39
C ALA A 971 22.26 -5.70 -29.47
N LEU A 972 21.68 -6.91 -29.53
CA LEU A 972 22.10 -8.03 -28.69
C LEU A 972 23.27 -8.82 -29.28
N PHE A 973 23.41 -8.81 -30.60
CA PHE A 973 24.43 -9.54 -31.34
C PHE A 973 25.17 -8.60 -32.29
N SER A 974 26.48 -8.80 -32.45
CA SER A 974 27.22 -8.28 -33.59
C SER A 974 26.88 -9.17 -34.79
N GLY A 975 26.10 -8.68 -35.75
CA GLY A 975 25.51 -9.48 -36.84
C GLY A 975 26.48 -10.46 -37.51
N LYS A 976 25.96 -11.61 -37.96
CA LYS A 976 26.76 -12.59 -38.69
C LYS A 976 27.14 -12.00 -40.06
N LYS A 977 28.44 -11.77 -40.26
CA LYS A 977 28.99 -11.38 -41.56
C LYS A 977 28.79 -12.46 -42.61
#